data_AF-A0A9P6C116-F1
#
_entry.id   AF-A0A9P6C116-F1
#
_cell.length_a   1.000
_cell.length_b   1.000
_cell.length_c   1.000
_cell.angle_alpha   90.00
_cell.angle_beta   90.00
_cell.angle_gamma   90.00
#
_symmetry.space_group_name_H-M   'P 1'
#
loop_
_entity.id
_entity.type
_entity.pdbx_description
1 polymer ?
#
loop_
_entity_poly.entity_id
_entity_poly.type
_entity_poly.pdbx_seq_one_letter_code
_entity_poly.pdbx_strand_id
1 'polypeptide(L)'
;MPVLTGAHHFVLNGDFVDQSRVYSTTGSSLEILLNASYPDAAHDSSARDPPSRCFPGTRQEHIEEITGWAKSISSDCRSRLLWLHGPAGVGKSALAQTCAEAIRGELAAAFFFSRPNGRNEPHRFFTSIAYQLAINNPSYHDILEEKLRYNPTLVSKSIAVQFQELIVLPLQELETKGHHLEQGVIFIDGLDECDGEDAQCVIIDLIAASVRDHNTPFVWVIFSRPEPRIVARFSSPDVTGLCFRLILAVTRDADGEIEIYLRDGFERIRVQYAMPPSTKWPSEDHIQELVSRSAGLFIYASTVLRYVGEGGRLGPEEQLRTVLCLPSDSSQNPWSRLDAFYTLVMEQVPKEILPNTLKFLLTYGLLGSGAPVLTATVIKFSLSTFYGALNKLHSVMKLTRSEKWHVLDVAFFHASFTDFLKDPVRSKRFCIRTPKLCASVLEDVLELFTDRLENVVSPWPDPRSSELVEDLFCSALYAFWKIGPHAELNPRLLQQLSEFDYRRMALYGFNRSDALKFFNNIPLEWREKIMRPYQSSFSKIARKLLRKDISKVNFPFVLGNGCQRNVLLAANSDSCHLLGDYRGFERLQRREWKRKFLDFFRVSFSTPSGTDVCARVAVEEAFDCVWQGIDLHSTGAEGNEAQE
;
A
#
# COMPACT_ATOMS: atom_id res chain seq x y z
N MET A 1 -4.48 -29.68 -43.67
CA MET A 1 -5.35 -30.13 -44.79
C MET A 1 -6.79 -30.14 -44.29
N PRO A 2 -7.72 -29.39 -44.90
CA PRO A 2 -9.11 -29.41 -44.46
C PRO A 2 -9.79 -30.67 -45.02
N VAL A 3 -10.35 -31.48 -44.12
CA VAL A 3 -10.86 -32.84 -44.34
C VAL A 3 -12.14 -32.90 -45.20
N LEU A 4 -12.66 -31.76 -45.70
CA LEU A 4 -14.01 -31.70 -46.28
C LEU A 4 -14.12 -30.84 -47.56
N THR A 5 -13.16 -30.93 -48.47
CA THR A 5 -13.36 -30.42 -49.84
C THR A 5 -14.07 -31.47 -50.70
N GLY A 6 -15.32 -31.20 -51.10
CA GLY A 6 -16.06 -31.99 -52.11
C GLY A 6 -17.23 -32.84 -51.60
N ALA A 7 -17.64 -32.70 -50.34
CA ALA A 7 -18.83 -33.39 -49.83
C ALA A 7 -20.12 -32.62 -50.19
N HIS A 8 -21.12 -33.30 -50.74
CA HIS A 8 -22.46 -32.77 -51.04
C HIS A 8 -23.52 -33.76 -50.54
N HIS A 9 -24.73 -33.27 -50.20
CA HIS A 9 -25.87 -34.07 -49.68
C HIS A 9 -25.71 -34.71 -48.29
N PHE A 10 -25.30 -33.94 -47.28
CA PHE A 10 -25.56 -34.32 -45.88
C PHE A 10 -26.57 -33.36 -45.25
N VAL A 11 -27.50 -33.91 -44.47
CA VAL A 11 -28.47 -33.15 -43.67
C VAL A 11 -28.06 -33.30 -42.22
N LEU A 12 -27.64 -32.20 -41.59
CA LEU A 12 -27.38 -32.14 -40.16
C LEU A 12 -28.66 -31.63 -39.48
N ASN A 13 -29.39 -32.53 -38.82
CA ASN A 13 -30.50 -32.16 -37.94
C ASN A 13 -29.99 -32.10 -36.50
N GLY A 14 -29.70 -30.89 -36.03
CA GLY A 14 -29.32 -30.59 -34.65
C GLY A 14 -29.03 -29.09 -34.48
N ASP A 15 -29.37 -28.54 -33.33
CA ASP A 15 -29.13 -27.14 -32.99
C ASP A 15 -27.61 -26.85 -32.96
N PHE A 16 -27.19 -25.82 -33.69
CA PHE A 16 -25.82 -25.32 -33.62
C PHE A 16 -25.62 -24.57 -32.30
N VAL A 17 -24.91 -25.21 -31.36
CA VAL A 17 -24.24 -24.49 -30.27
C VAL A 17 -22.83 -24.18 -30.75
N ASP A 18 -22.55 -22.90 -31.03
CA ASP A 18 -21.20 -22.43 -31.26
C ASP A 18 -20.42 -22.55 -29.93
N GLN A 19 -19.78 -23.70 -29.71
CA GLN A 19 -18.75 -23.84 -28.69
C GLN A 19 -17.42 -23.36 -29.25
N SER A 20 -17.31 -22.05 -29.49
CA SER A 20 -16.02 -21.38 -29.40
C SER A 20 -15.57 -21.48 -27.93
N ARG A 21 -15.04 -22.63 -27.52
CA ARG A 21 -14.24 -22.76 -26.30
C ARG A 21 -12.95 -21.98 -26.53
N VAL A 22 -13.04 -20.66 -26.34
CA VAL A 22 -11.89 -19.87 -25.94
C VAL A 22 -11.49 -20.45 -24.60
N TYR A 23 -10.40 -21.20 -24.56
CA TYR A 23 -9.72 -21.49 -23.30
C TYR A 23 -9.27 -20.14 -22.72
N SER A 24 -10.11 -19.52 -21.88
CA SER A 24 -9.77 -18.33 -21.12
C SER A 24 -8.85 -18.74 -19.95
N THR A 25 -7.60 -19.04 -20.26
CA THR A 25 -6.55 -19.29 -19.25
C THR A 25 -5.68 -18.05 -18.97
N THR A 26 -6.14 -16.88 -19.40
CA THR A 26 -5.65 -15.56 -18.93
C THR A 26 -6.84 -14.84 -18.30
N GLY A 27 -6.70 -14.38 -17.05
CA GLY A 27 -7.68 -13.49 -16.41
C GLY A 27 -8.01 -12.31 -17.33
N SER A 28 -9.22 -11.73 -17.21
CA SER A 28 -9.61 -10.63 -18.09
C SER A 28 -8.60 -9.48 -17.96
N SER A 29 -8.37 -8.69 -19.02
CA SER A 29 -7.43 -7.57 -18.95
C SER A 29 -7.78 -6.57 -17.83
N LEU A 30 -9.07 -6.44 -17.50
CA LEU A 30 -9.54 -5.69 -16.33
C LEU A 30 -9.10 -6.29 -15.00
N GLU A 31 -9.02 -7.62 -14.88
CA GLU A 31 -8.52 -8.30 -13.69
C GLU A 31 -7.03 -8.02 -13.47
N ILE A 32 -6.24 -7.98 -14.55
CA ILE A 32 -4.83 -7.59 -14.52
C ILE A 32 -4.68 -6.16 -14.00
N LEU A 33 -5.47 -5.22 -14.54
CA LEU A 33 -5.47 -3.83 -14.07
C LEU A 33 -5.94 -3.71 -12.62
N LEU A 34 -7.02 -4.40 -12.26
CA LEU A 34 -7.60 -4.36 -10.91
C LEU A 34 -6.57 -4.81 -9.86
N ASN A 35 -5.88 -5.93 -10.12
CA ASN A 35 -4.85 -6.48 -9.22
C ASN A 35 -3.63 -5.55 -9.08
N ALA A 36 -3.33 -4.78 -10.12
CA ALA A 36 -2.26 -3.78 -10.13
C ALA A 36 -2.72 -2.37 -9.72
N SER A 37 -3.97 -2.20 -9.28
CA SER A 37 -4.56 -0.92 -8.88
C SER A 37 -4.79 -0.86 -7.36
N TYR A 38 -5.26 0.29 -6.89
CA TYR A 38 -5.86 0.47 -5.58
C TYR A 38 -7.34 0.84 -5.74
N PRO A 39 -8.25 -0.14 -5.81
CA PRO A 39 -9.69 0.12 -5.79
C PRO A 39 -10.11 0.92 -4.56
N ASP A 40 -9.41 0.69 -3.44
CA ASP A 40 -9.60 1.38 -2.17
C ASP A 40 -9.25 2.88 -2.22
N ALA A 41 -8.53 3.34 -3.24
CA ALA A 41 -8.17 4.75 -3.42
C ALA A 41 -9.23 5.55 -4.18
N ALA A 42 -10.26 4.92 -4.75
CA ALA A 42 -11.32 5.60 -5.48
C ALA A 42 -12.19 6.50 -4.56
N HIS A 43 -12.90 7.46 -5.14
CA HIS A 43 -13.74 8.38 -4.36
C HIS A 43 -14.92 7.71 -3.64
N ASP A 44 -15.42 6.61 -4.21
CA ASP A 44 -16.64 5.88 -3.85
C ASP A 44 -16.35 4.48 -3.27
N SER A 45 -15.09 4.19 -2.92
CA SER A 45 -14.72 2.91 -2.32
C SER A 45 -15.29 2.73 -0.91
N SER A 46 -15.73 1.50 -0.61
CA SER A 46 -16.14 1.09 0.74
C SER A 46 -15.02 1.20 1.79
N ALA A 47 -13.75 1.08 1.37
CA ALA A 47 -12.61 1.28 2.27
C ALA A 47 -12.55 2.71 2.84
N ARG A 48 -13.25 3.64 2.18
CA ARG A 48 -13.35 5.04 2.58
C ARG A 48 -14.71 5.37 3.16
N ASP A 49 -15.56 4.40 3.51
CA ASP A 49 -16.89 4.69 4.07
C ASP A 49 -16.90 4.80 5.61
N PRO A 50 -17.47 5.88 6.19
CA PRO A 50 -17.88 7.11 5.53
C PRO A 50 -16.67 7.97 5.12
N PRO A 51 -16.72 8.65 3.95
CA PRO A 51 -15.57 9.39 3.47
C PRO A 51 -15.41 10.71 4.22
N SER A 52 -14.18 11.20 4.26
CA SER A 52 -13.89 12.55 4.74
C SER A 52 -14.56 13.54 3.79
N ARG A 53 -15.63 14.20 4.22
CA ARG A 53 -16.31 15.28 3.47
C ARG A 53 -16.18 16.60 4.20
N CYS A 54 -16.22 17.71 3.47
CA CYS A 54 -16.47 19.00 4.09
C CYS A 54 -17.84 18.97 4.79
N PHE A 55 -17.91 19.58 5.97
CA PHE A 55 -19.18 19.70 6.67
C PHE A 55 -20.12 20.63 5.90
N PRO A 56 -21.43 20.35 5.79
CA PRO A 56 -22.35 21.22 5.07
C PRO A 56 -22.26 22.68 5.53
N GLY A 57 -22.13 23.60 4.57
CA GLY A 57 -21.97 25.03 4.86
C GLY A 57 -20.55 25.48 5.18
N THR A 58 -19.56 24.57 5.18
CA THR A 58 -18.13 24.91 5.34
C THR A 58 -17.40 24.81 4.01
N ARG A 59 -16.33 25.60 3.85
CA ARG A 59 -15.45 25.62 2.67
C ARG A 59 -16.18 25.88 1.34
N GLN A 60 -17.38 26.46 1.38
CA GLN A 60 -18.22 26.71 0.20
C GLN A 60 -17.47 27.48 -0.89
N GLU A 61 -16.80 28.56 -0.51
CA GLU A 61 -16.01 29.39 -1.45
C GLU A 61 -14.93 28.57 -2.18
N HIS A 62 -14.24 27.67 -1.47
CA HIS A 62 -13.21 26.83 -2.07
C HIS A 62 -13.81 25.74 -2.96
N ILE A 63 -14.96 25.17 -2.56
CA ILE A 63 -15.68 24.18 -3.36
C ILE A 63 -16.12 24.81 -4.67
N GLU A 64 -16.74 25.99 -4.61
CA GLU A 64 -17.19 26.76 -5.77
C GLU A 64 -16.03 27.18 -6.67
N GLU A 65 -14.93 27.66 -6.09
CA GLU A 65 -13.74 28.05 -6.85
C GLU A 65 -13.12 26.85 -7.60
N ILE A 66 -12.91 25.73 -6.92
CA ILE A 66 -12.27 24.54 -7.53
C ILE A 66 -13.17 23.92 -8.59
N THR A 67 -14.45 23.70 -8.26
CA THR A 67 -15.40 23.04 -9.17
C THR A 67 -15.78 23.97 -10.33
N GLY A 68 -15.97 25.26 -10.07
CA GLY A 68 -16.21 26.27 -11.10
C GLY A 68 -15.03 26.41 -12.04
N TRP A 69 -13.81 26.51 -11.50
CA TRP A 69 -12.59 26.52 -12.30
C TRP A 69 -12.50 25.26 -13.16
N ALA A 70 -12.63 24.07 -12.58
CA ALA A 70 -12.47 22.81 -13.29
C ALA A 70 -13.49 22.63 -14.44
N LYS A 71 -14.74 23.09 -14.26
CA LYS A 71 -15.80 23.03 -15.29
C LYS A 71 -15.67 24.12 -16.37
N SER A 72 -15.07 25.26 -16.04
CA SER A 72 -14.98 26.40 -16.96
C SER A 72 -13.87 26.28 -18.01
N ILE A 73 -12.99 25.29 -17.89
CA ILE A 73 -11.82 25.16 -18.74
C ILE A 73 -12.20 24.63 -20.12
N SER A 74 -12.06 25.45 -21.16
CA SER A 74 -12.16 24.98 -22.54
C SER A 74 -11.04 24.00 -22.89
N SER A 75 -11.26 23.14 -23.89
CA SER A 75 -10.24 22.24 -24.47
C SER A 75 -8.94 22.98 -24.85
N ASP A 76 -9.07 24.23 -25.27
CA ASP A 76 -7.97 25.06 -25.80
C ASP A 76 -7.22 25.85 -24.70
N CYS A 77 -7.59 25.66 -23.43
CA CYS A 77 -6.94 26.36 -22.33
C CYS A 77 -5.55 25.76 -22.05
N ARG A 78 -4.56 26.65 -21.92
CA ARG A 78 -3.16 26.28 -21.63
C ARG A 78 -2.90 25.85 -20.19
N SER A 79 -3.85 26.08 -19.28
CA SER A 79 -3.68 25.83 -17.84
C SER A 79 -4.74 24.84 -17.34
N ARG A 80 -4.53 23.55 -17.61
CA ARG A 80 -5.39 22.43 -17.20
C ARG A 80 -4.90 21.70 -15.94
N LEU A 81 -4.06 22.36 -15.15
CA LEU A 81 -3.51 21.83 -13.90
C LEU A 81 -3.79 22.80 -12.76
N LEU A 82 -4.50 22.35 -11.73
CA LEU A 82 -4.66 23.05 -10.46
C LEU A 82 -3.87 22.33 -9.39
N TRP A 83 -3.11 23.09 -8.59
CA TRP A 83 -2.48 22.60 -7.38
C TRP A 83 -3.01 23.36 -6.17
N LEU A 84 -3.79 22.68 -5.34
CA LEU A 84 -4.19 23.17 -4.04
C LEU A 84 -3.25 22.62 -2.97
N HIS A 85 -2.57 23.52 -2.25
CA HIS A 85 -1.66 23.11 -1.19
C HIS A 85 -1.97 23.75 0.15
N GLY A 86 -1.67 23.01 1.20
CA GLY A 86 -1.89 23.44 2.58
C GLY A 86 -1.27 22.44 3.54
N PRO A 87 -0.98 22.84 4.78
CA PRO A 87 -0.37 21.94 5.76
C PRO A 87 -1.35 20.79 6.13
N ALA A 88 -0.93 19.84 6.96
CA ALA A 88 -1.81 18.73 7.32
C ALA A 88 -3.05 19.23 8.08
N GLY A 89 -4.15 18.48 8.09
CA GLY A 89 -5.27 18.73 9.02
C GLY A 89 -6.17 19.94 8.75
N VAL A 90 -5.90 20.75 7.71
CA VAL A 90 -6.77 21.86 7.28
C VAL A 90 -8.01 21.42 6.48
N GLY A 91 -8.08 20.15 6.07
CA GLY A 91 -9.25 19.58 5.37
C GLY A 91 -9.09 19.37 3.86
N LYS A 92 -7.87 19.27 3.32
CA LYS A 92 -7.64 19.04 1.88
C LYS A 92 -8.36 17.79 1.34
N SER A 93 -8.20 16.64 1.98
CA SER A 93 -8.86 15.40 1.57
C SER A 93 -10.38 15.48 1.65
N ALA A 94 -10.90 16.24 2.61
CA ALA A 94 -12.33 16.51 2.75
C ALA A 94 -12.86 17.37 1.58
N LEU A 95 -12.09 18.39 1.21
CA LEU A 95 -12.37 19.27 0.08
C LEU A 95 -12.29 18.51 -1.25
N ALA A 96 -11.25 17.70 -1.46
CA ALA A 96 -11.11 16.86 -2.65
C ALA A 96 -12.28 15.88 -2.80
N GLN A 97 -12.71 15.23 -1.72
CA GLN A 97 -13.88 14.34 -1.74
C GLN A 97 -15.15 15.09 -2.11
N THR A 98 -15.43 16.21 -1.43
CA THR A 98 -16.65 16.99 -1.68
C THR A 98 -16.68 17.56 -3.10
N CYS A 99 -15.53 18.01 -3.63
CA CYS A 99 -15.43 18.46 -5.02
C CYS A 99 -15.68 17.32 -6.01
N ALA A 100 -15.08 16.15 -5.79
CA ALA A 100 -15.29 14.97 -6.64
C ALA A 100 -16.77 14.54 -6.68
N GLU A 101 -17.45 14.56 -5.53
CA GLU A 101 -18.88 14.27 -5.45
C GLU A 101 -19.75 15.34 -6.13
N ALA A 102 -19.36 16.62 -6.02
CA ALA A 102 -20.09 17.74 -6.62
C ALA A 102 -20.03 17.77 -8.16
N ILE A 103 -18.98 17.17 -8.76
CA ILE A 103 -18.78 17.13 -10.21
C ILE A 103 -18.81 15.70 -10.76
N ARG A 104 -19.57 14.81 -10.12
CA ARG A 104 -19.64 13.37 -10.48
C ARG A 104 -19.93 13.12 -11.97
N GLY A 105 -20.66 14.02 -12.64
CA GLY A 105 -20.96 13.90 -14.07
C GLY A 105 -19.74 14.15 -14.97
N GLU A 106 -18.81 15.00 -14.53
CA GLU A 106 -17.59 15.38 -15.25
C GLU A 106 -16.33 14.70 -14.69
N LEU A 107 -16.47 13.89 -13.64
CA LEU A 107 -15.36 13.20 -12.98
C LEU A 107 -14.88 12.01 -13.81
N ALA A 108 -13.68 12.11 -14.38
CA ALA A 108 -13.05 11.01 -15.11
C ALA A 108 -12.47 9.95 -14.15
N ALA A 109 -11.77 10.42 -13.12
CA ALA A 109 -11.19 9.56 -12.10
C ALA A 109 -10.88 10.36 -10.82
N ALA A 110 -10.77 9.65 -9.69
CA ALA A 110 -10.24 10.22 -8.47
C ALA A 110 -9.36 9.22 -7.75
N PHE A 111 -8.23 9.68 -7.21
CA PHE A 111 -7.29 8.85 -6.49
C PHE A 111 -6.85 9.52 -5.20
N PHE A 112 -7.07 8.84 -4.08
CA PHE A 112 -6.74 9.32 -2.74
C PHE A 112 -5.58 8.51 -2.17
N PHE A 113 -4.38 9.09 -2.24
CA PHE A 113 -3.22 8.55 -1.57
C PHE A 113 -3.43 8.53 -0.06
N SER A 114 -2.86 7.51 0.59
CA SER A 114 -2.93 7.38 2.03
C SER A 114 -1.75 6.54 2.53
N ARG A 115 -0.65 7.20 2.85
CA ARG A 115 0.54 6.59 3.44
C ARG A 115 0.24 5.75 4.69
N PRO A 116 -0.57 6.22 5.66
CA PRO A 116 -0.80 5.42 6.85
C PRO A 116 -1.69 4.20 6.61
N ASN A 117 -2.39 4.14 5.47
CA ASN A 117 -3.31 3.05 5.09
C ASN A 117 -2.85 2.39 3.79
N GLY A 118 -1.53 2.27 3.57
CA GLY A 118 -0.92 1.46 2.49
C GLY A 118 -1.23 1.86 1.03
N ARG A 119 -1.96 2.95 0.77
CA ARG A 119 -2.29 3.44 -0.57
C ARG A 119 -1.28 4.50 -1.02
N ASN A 120 0.00 4.12 -1.06
CA ASN A 120 1.11 5.04 -1.34
C ASN A 120 2.08 4.55 -2.43
N GLU A 121 1.86 3.36 -3.02
CA GLU A 121 2.73 2.84 -4.06
C GLU A 121 2.54 3.60 -5.39
N PRO A 122 3.57 4.28 -5.92
CA PRO A 122 3.43 5.08 -7.13
C PRO A 122 3.11 4.26 -8.39
N HIS A 123 3.60 3.02 -8.47
CA HIS A 123 3.35 2.13 -9.62
C HIS A 123 1.89 1.69 -9.75
N ARG A 124 1.06 1.90 -8.72
CA ARG A 124 -0.36 1.62 -8.77
C ARG A 124 -1.21 2.84 -9.12
N PHE A 125 -0.60 4.02 -9.25
CA PHE A 125 -1.33 5.26 -9.48
C PHE A 125 -1.98 5.27 -10.88
N PHE A 126 -1.18 5.20 -11.95
CA PHE A 126 -1.71 5.28 -13.31
C PHE A 126 -2.49 4.03 -13.75
N THR A 127 -2.19 2.86 -13.18
CA THR A 127 -3.02 1.66 -13.37
C THR A 127 -4.42 1.88 -12.78
N SER A 128 -4.53 2.51 -11.60
CA SER A 128 -5.82 2.82 -10.98
C SER A 128 -6.62 3.87 -11.76
N ILE A 129 -5.95 4.88 -12.32
CA ILE A 129 -6.58 5.86 -13.21
C ILE A 129 -7.07 5.17 -14.48
N ALA A 130 -6.23 4.37 -15.14
CA ALA A 130 -6.60 3.62 -16.33
C ALA A 130 -7.77 2.66 -16.07
N TYR A 131 -7.78 1.99 -14.92
CA TYR A 131 -8.90 1.14 -14.51
C TYR A 131 -10.21 1.92 -14.39
N GLN A 132 -10.21 3.06 -13.70
CA GLN A 132 -11.41 3.90 -13.57
C GLN A 132 -11.91 4.41 -14.94
N LEU A 133 -11.00 4.83 -15.82
CA LEU A 133 -11.34 5.24 -17.18
C LEU A 133 -11.94 4.09 -18.01
N ALA A 134 -11.39 2.88 -17.89
CA ALA A 134 -11.89 1.69 -18.60
C ALA A 134 -13.30 1.30 -18.15
N ILE A 135 -13.58 1.35 -16.84
CA ILE A 135 -14.92 1.06 -16.31
C ILE A 135 -15.95 2.08 -16.82
N ASN A 136 -15.54 3.34 -17.00
CA ASN A 136 -16.45 4.43 -17.40
C ASN A 136 -16.55 4.62 -18.93
N ASN A 137 -15.67 4.01 -19.73
CA ASN A 137 -15.65 4.17 -21.19
C ASN A 137 -15.35 2.83 -21.89
N PRO A 138 -16.37 2.18 -22.50
CA PRO A 138 -16.20 0.89 -23.19
C PRO A 138 -15.19 0.91 -24.35
N SER A 139 -15.16 1.99 -25.15
CA SER A 139 -14.25 2.07 -26.29
C SER A 139 -12.78 2.19 -25.87
N TYR A 140 -12.51 2.92 -24.78
CA TYR A 140 -11.19 2.98 -24.16
C TYR A 140 -10.83 1.64 -23.48
N HIS A 141 -11.79 0.97 -22.86
CA HIS A 141 -11.63 -0.38 -22.31
C HIS A 141 -11.14 -1.36 -23.38
N ASP A 142 -11.76 -1.40 -24.57
CA ASP A 142 -11.41 -2.36 -25.62
C ASP A 142 -9.96 -2.18 -26.11
N ILE A 143 -9.49 -0.93 -26.21
CA ILE A 143 -8.10 -0.61 -26.57
C ILE A 143 -7.13 -1.10 -25.49
N LEU A 144 -7.45 -0.84 -24.21
CA LEU A 144 -6.63 -1.33 -23.10
C LEU A 144 -6.65 -2.85 -23.02
N GLU A 145 -7.78 -3.48 -23.30
CA GLU A 145 -7.93 -4.92 -23.27
C GLU A 145 -6.98 -5.58 -24.26
N GLU A 146 -6.90 -5.07 -25.50
CA GLU A 146 -5.96 -5.53 -26.51
C GLU A 146 -4.51 -5.35 -26.08
N LYS A 147 -4.14 -4.15 -25.60
CA LYS A 147 -2.78 -3.83 -25.14
C LYS A 147 -2.32 -4.74 -23.99
N LEU A 148 -3.18 -4.98 -23.01
CA LEU A 148 -2.86 -5.82 -21.84
C LEU A 148 -2.86 -7.30 -22.16
N ARG A 149 -3.72 -7.75 -23.08
CA ARG A 149 -3.67 -9.12 -23.60
C ARG A 149 -2.34 -9.38 -24.32
N TYR A 150 -1.86 -8.41 -25.08
CA TYR A 150 -0.58 -8.51 -25.78
C TYR A 150 0.63 -8.41 -24.83
N ASN A 151 0.61 -7.46 -23.90
CA ASN A 151 1.69 -7.23 -22.95
C ASN A 151 1.16 -7.03 -21.51
N PRO A 152 0.93 -8.13 -20.76
CA PRO A 152 0.49 -8.07 -19.37
C PRO A 152 1.47 -7.35 -18.45
N THR A 153 2.76 -7.26 -18.83
CA THR A 153 3.79 -6.63 -18.01
C THR A 153 3.72 -5.11 -17.99
N LEU A 154 2.81 -4.48 -18.75
CA LEU A 154 2.60 -3.02 -18.75
C LEU A 154 2.32 -2.48 -17.34
N VAL A 155 1.55 -3.22 -16.54
CA VAL A 155 1.18 -2.82 -15.18
C VAL A 155 2.34 -2.82 -14.20
N SER A 156 3.48 -3.43 -14.53
CA SER A 156 4.70 -3.44 -13.71
C SER A 156 5.85 -2.61 -14.28
N LYS A 157 5.60 -1.82 -15.35
CA LYS A 157 6.59 -0.91 -15.92
C LYS A 157 6.81 0.33 -15.05
N SER A 158 7.78 1.14 -15.45
CA SER A 158 7.98 2.45 -14.83
C SER A 158 6.73 3.32 -14.97
N ILE A 159 6.57 4.25 -14.03
CA ILE A 159 5.44 5.19 -13.96
C ILE A 159 5.26 5.93 -15.29
N ALA A 160 6.37 6.35 -15.92
CA ALA A 160 6.34 7.02 -17.22
C ALA A 160 5.82 6.13 -18.36
N VAL A 161 6.22 4.86 -18.39
CA VAL A 161 5.72 3.90 -19.38
C VAL A 161 4.26 3.57 -19.12
N GLN A 162 3.85 3.40 -17.86
CA GLN A 162 2.44 3.21 -17.51
C GLN A 162 1.60 4.40 -17.97
N PHE A 163 2.03 5.64 -17.71
CA PHE A 163 1.31 6.82 -18.17
C PHE A 163 1.17 6.85 -19.70
N GLN A 164 2.26 6.57 -20.42
CA GLN A 164 2.24 6.58 -21.87
C GLN A 164 1.38 5.46 -22.46
N GLU A 165 1.58 4.21 -22.03
CA GLU A 165 0.95 3.03 -22.61
C GLU A 165 -0.47 2.78 -22.13
N LEU A 166 -0.81 3.23 -20.91
CA LEU A 166 -2.14 3.04 -20.33
C LEU A 166 -3.02 4.28 -20.45
N ILE A 167 -2.47 5.50 -20.49
CA ILE A 167 -3.29 6.72 -20.57
C ILE A 167 -3.16 7.38 -21.94
N VAL A 168 -1.97 7.86 -22.31
CA VAL A 168 -1.80 8.73 -23.48
C VAL A 168 -2.06 8.02 -24.81
N LEU A 169 -1.35 6.91 -25.08
CA LEU A 169 -1.48 6.20 -26.35
C LEU A 169 -2.88 5.62 -26.57
N PRO A 170 -3.54 5.02 -25.56
CA PRO A 170 -4.91 4.55 -25.73
C PRO A 170 -5.91 5.67 -26.05
N LEU A 171 -5.73 6.86 -25.49
CA LEU A 171 -6.60 8.02 -25.80
C LEU A 171 -6.36 8.53 -27.22
N GLN A 172 -5.10 8.59 -27.66
CA GLN A 172 -4.78 8.96 -29.04
C GLN A 172 -5.35 7.94 -30.04
N GLU A 173 -5.24 6.64 -29.73
CA GLU A 173 -5.82 5.59 -30.56
C GLU A 173 -7.35 5.70 -30.62
N LEU A 174 -7.99 6.01 -29.49
CA LEU A 174 -9.43 6.25 -29.42
C LEU A 174 -9.85 7.37 -30.39
N GLU A 175 -9.14 8.50 -30.37
CA GLU A 175 -9.36 9.62 -31.29
C GLU A 175 -9.18 9.22 -32.76
N THR A 176 -8.15 8.43 -33.09
CA THR A 176 -7.95 7.96 -34.47
C THR A 176 -9.06 7.03 -34.96
N LYS A 177 -9.73 6.32 -34.04
CA LYS A 177 -10.90 5.47 -34.35
C LYS A 177 -12.21 6.27 -34.45
N GLY A 178 -12.16 7.61 -34.36
CA GLY A 178 -13.32 8.49 -34.46
C GLY A 178 -14.16 8.54 -33.18
N HIS A 179 -13.63 8.02 -32.06
CA HIS A 179 -14.23 8.14 -30.74
C HIS A 179 -13.50 9.24 -29.96
N HIS A 180 -14.23 10.02 -29.18
CA HIS A 180 -13.63 11.03 -28.32
C HIS A 180 -14.07 10.80 -26.89
N LEU A 181 -13.10 10.86 -25.97
CA LEU A 181 -13.40 10.95 -24.55
C LEU A 181 -13.65 12.43 -24.25
N GLU A 182 -14.82 12.74 -23.70
CA GLU A 182 -15.14 14.11 -23.31
C GLU A 182 -14.11 14.63 -22.29
N GLN A 183 -13.96 15.95 -22.22
CA GLN A 183 -13.10 16.53 -21.20
C GLN A 183 -13.58 16.10 -19.81
N GLY A 184 -12.68 15.53 -19.03
CA GLY A 184 -12.98 15.02 -17.70
C GLY A 184 -11.98 15.48 -16.65
N VAL A 185 -12.43 15.56 -15.41
CA VAL A 185 -11.61 16.01 -14.28
C VAL A 185 -11.01 14.82 -13.56
N ILE A 186 -9.71 14.90 -13.26
CA ILE A 186 -8.99 13.92 -12.45
C ILE A 186 -8.53 14.56 -11.14
N PHE A 187 -9.05 14.04 -10.03
CA PHE A 187 -8.64 14.46 -8.68
C PHE A 187 -7.53 13.57 -8.14
N ILE A 188 -6.48 14.18 -7.61
CA ILE A 188 -5.38 13.49 -6.93
C ILE A 188 -5.25 14.10 -5.54
N ASP A 189 -5.65 13.34 -4.52
CA ASP A 189 -5.49 13.76 -3.12
C ASP A 189 -4.27 13.09 -2.47
N GLY A 190 -3.51 13.88 -1.73
CA GLY A 190 -2.38 13.40 -0.93
C GLY A 190 -1.14 13.05 -1.75
N LEU A 191 -0.78 13.80 -2.80
CA LEU A 191 0.44 13.51 -3.58
C LEU A 191 1.71 13.43 -2.69
N ASP A 192 1.77 14.20 -1.61
CA ASP A 192 2.84 14.12 -0.60
C ASP A 192 2.89 12.77 0.13
N GLU A 193 1.78 12.04 0.16
CA GLU A 193 1.69 10.72 0.78
C GLU A 193 2.19 9.58 -0.12
N CYS A 194 2.39 9.83 -1.42
CA CYS A 194 3.02 8.89 -2.35
C CYS A 194 4.46 8.56 -1.91
N ASP A 195 4.84 7.29 -2.00
CA ASP A 195 6.18 6.83 -1.62
C ASP A 195 7.23 7.25 -2.65
N GLY A 196 8.33 7.83 -2.18
CA GLY A 196 9.44 8.32 -2.98
C GLY A 196 9.26 9.75 -3.54
N GLU A 197 10.11 10.67 -3.09
CA GLU A 197 10.15 12.08 -3.58
C GLU A 197 10.37 12.17 -5.10
N ASP A 198 11.20 11.28 -5.67
CA ASP A 198 11.45 11.25 -7.11
C ASP A 198 10.20 10.82 -7.88
N ALA A 199 9.42 9.87 -7.36
CA ALA A 199 8.17 9.43 -7.97
C ALA A 199 7.12 10.54 -7.97
N GLN A 200 7.01 11.30 -6.86
CA GLN A 200 6.15 12.48 -6.78
C GLN A 200 6.50 13.51 -7.88
N CYS A 201 7.80 13.79 -8.08
CA CYS A 201 8.26 14.70 -9.13
C CYS A 201 7.93 14.15 -10.53
N VAL A 202 8.17 12.86 -10.77
CA VAL A 202 7.85 12.21 -12.06
C VAL A 202 6.35 12.29 -12.36
N ILE A 203 5.48 12.09 -11.37
CA ILE A 203 4.02 12.23 -11.56
C ILE A 203 3.66 13.66 -11.98
N ILE A 204 4.22 14.68 -11.32
CA ILE A 204 4.01 16.09 -11.69
C ILE A 204 4.49 16.35 -13.13
N ASP A 205 5.64 15.79 -13.51
CA ASP A 205 6.24 15.97 -14.83
C ASP A 205 5.38 15.42 -15.95
N LEU A 206 4.90 14.19 -15.77
CA LEU A 206 4.06 13.50 -16.74
C LEU A 206 2.73 14.23 -16.93
N ILE A 207 2.11 14.67 -15.83
CA ILE A 207 0.87 15.45 -15.87
C ILE A 207 1.12 16.80 -16.57
N ALA A 208 2.16 17.54 -16.18
CA ALA A 208 2.49 18.83 -16.79
C ALA A 208 2.82 18.70 -18.28
N ALA A 209 3.55 17.66 -18.69
CA ALA A 209 3.82 17.38 -20.09
C ALA A 209 2.52 17.08 -20.86
N SER A 210 1.61 16.29 -20.29
CA SER A 210 0.31 15.99 -20.92
C SER A 210 -0.56 17.24 -21.13
N VAL A 211 -0.50 18.19 -20.19
CA VAL A 211 -1.19 19.49 -20.29
C VAL A 211 -0.54 20.37 -21.35
N ARG A 212 0.79 20.46 -21.36
CA ARG A 212 1.54 21.26 -22.34
C ARG A 212 1.29 20.78 -23.76
N ASP A 213 1.38 19.48 -23.98
CA ASP A 213 1.34 18.86 -25.30
C ASP A 213 -0.09 18.59 -25.77
N HIS A 214 -1.09 18.84 -24.92
CA HIS A 214 -2.51 18.60 -25.19
C HIS A 214 -2.82 17.12 -25.54
N ASN A 215 -2.00 16.20 -25.00
CA ASN A 215 -2.07 14.76 -25.32
C ASN A 215 -3.18 14.00 -24.56
N THR A 216 -3.88 14.67 -23.64
CA THR A 216 -5.03 14.10 -22.92
C THR A 216 -6.13 15.14 -22.82
N PRO A 217 -7.41 14.74 -22.73
CA PRO A 217 -8.53 15.66 -22.55
C PRO A 217 -8.75 16.03 -21.08
N PHE A 218 -7.81 15.74 -20.17
CA PHE A 218 -8.08 15.86 -18.73
C PHE A 218 -7.75 17.22 -18.15
N VAL A 219 -8.54 17.60 -17.14
CA VAL A 219 -8.22 18.65 -16.17
C VAL A 219 -7.73 17.99 -14.89
N TRP A 220 -6.52 18.33 -14.45
CA TRP A 220 -5.88 17.73 -13.29
C TRP A 220 -6.00 18.64 -12.07
N VAL A 221 -6.51 18.10 -10.96
CA VAL A 221 -6.61 18.82 -9.68
C VAL A 221 -5.86 18.05 -8.61
N ILE A 222 -4.74 18.62 -8.16
CA ILE A 222 -3.82 18.00 -7.20
C ILE A 222 -3.94 18.67 -5.84
N PHE A 223 -4.14 17.87 -4.80
CA PHE A 223 -4.13 18.28 -3.40
C PHE A 223 -2.90 17.69 -2.73
N SER A 224 -2.07 18.54 -2.11
CA SER A 224 -0.91 18.05 -1.36
C SER A 224 -0.46 18.99 -0.26
N ARG A 225 0.42 18.50 0.62
CA ARG A 225 1.23 19.39 1.45
C ARG A 225 2.28 20.11 0.60
N PRO A 226 2.70 21.32 1.00
CA PRO A 226 3.79 22.04 0.34
C PRO A 226 5.16 21.47 0.78
N GLU A 227 5.40 20.18 0.55
CA GLU A 227 6.71 19.58 0.83
C GLU A 227 7.78 20.19 -0.10
N PRO A 228 9.03 20.39 0.35
CA PRO A 228 10.03 21.17 -0.38
C PRO A 228 10.22 20.75 -1.84
N ARG A 229 10.25 19.45 -2.12
CA ARG A 229 10.40 18.90 -3.49
C ARG A 229 9.20 19.19 -4.37
N ILE A 230 7.99 19.02 -3.83
CA ILE A 230 6.74 19.31 -4.54
C ILE A 230 6.67 20.81 -4.87
N VAL A 231 6.93 21.67 -3.89
CA VAL A 231 6.96 23.14 -4.08
C VAL A 231 7.98 23.53 -5.14
N ALA A 232 9.21 23.00 -5.03
CA ALA A 232 10.27 23.27 -6.00
C ALA A 232 9.85 22.86 -7.40
N ARG A 233 9.20 21.70 -7.55
CA ARG A 233 8.81 21.21 -8.86
C ARG A 233 7.67 22.01 -9.48
N PHE A 234 6.60 22.30 -8.74
CA PHE A 234 5.54 23.18 -9.26
C PHE A 234 6.07 24.56 -9.63
N SER A 235 7.10 25.05 -8.92
CA SER A 235 7.74 26.37 -9.13
C SER A 235 8.83 26.38 -10.19
N SER A 236 9.07 25.24 -10.84
CA SER A 236 9.95 25.19 -11.99
C SER A 236 9.33 25.90 -13.21
N PRO A 237 10.14 26.46 -14.12
CA PRO A 237 9.65 27.18 -15.29
C PRO A 237 8.70 26.33 -16.17
N ASP A 238 8.97 25.04 -16.25
CA ASP A 238 8.24 24.06 -17.08
C ASP A 238 6.80 23.81 -16.61
N VAL A 239 6.51 24.06 -15.32
CA VAL A 239 5.23 23.73 -14.68
C VAL A 239 4.48 24.99 -14.26
N THR A 240 5.18 26.04 -13.83
CA THR A 240 4.56 27.24 -13.25
C THR A 240 3.56 27.91 -14.19
N GLY A 241 3.86 28.00 -15.49
CA GLY A 241 2.95 28.61 -16.48
C GLY A 241 1.72 27.76 -16.82
N LEU A 242 1.71 26.48 -16.45
CA LEU A 242 0.61 25.53 -16.72
C LEU A 242 -0.31 25.36 -15.52
N CYS A 243 0.11 25.85 -14.34
CA CYS A 243 -0.49 25.50 -13.06
C CYS A 243 -1.19 26.69 -12.39
N PHE A 244 -2.50 26.58 -12.17
CA PHE A 244 -3.24 27.44 -11.27
C PHE A 244 -3.02 26.97 -9.82
N ARG A 245 -2.78 27.90 -8.89
CA ARG A 245 -2.40 27.56 -7.50
C ARG A 245 -3.38 28.13 -6.51
N LEU A 246 -3.86 27.27 -5.62
CA LEU A 246 -4.70 27.64 -4.48
C LEU A 246 -4.02 27.26 -3.17
N ILE A 247 -4.15 28.11 -2.17
CA ILE A 247 -3.52 27.92 -0.85
C ILE A 247 -4.59 27.75 0.20
N LEU A 248 -4.64 26.57 0.81
CA LEU A 248 -5.47 26.31 1.98
C LEU A 248 -4.63 26.55 3.23
N ALA A 249 -4.56 27.82 3.65
CA ALA A 249 -3.74 28.25 4.79
C ALA A 249 -4.35 27.85 6.14
N VAL A 250 -3.51 27.78 7.18
CA VAL A 250 -3.98 27.71 8.57
C VAL A 250 -4.27 29.13 9.01
N THR A 251 -5.56 29.47 9.06
CA THR A 251 -6.02 30.77 9.51
C THR A 251 -7.15 30.60 10.51
N ARG A 252 -7.37 31.64 11.32
CA ARG A 252 -8.51 31.70 12.23
C ARG A 252 -9.82 32.04 11.53
N ASP A 253 -9.79 32.31 10.22
CA ASP A 253 -11.01 32.51 9.43
C ASP A 253 -11.85 31.21 9.40
N ALA A 254 -11.19 30.06 9.57
CA ALA A 254 -11.86 28.77 9.72
C ALA A 254 -12.52 28.58 11.10
N ASP A 255 -12.29 29.44 12.10
CA ASP A 255 -12.81 29.25 13.46
C ASP A 255 -14.35 29.20 13.47
N GLY A 256 -15.01 30.04 12.68
CA GLY A 256 -16.48 30.03 12.56
C GLY A 256 -17.01 28.74 11.93
N GLU A 257 -16.33 28.20 10.93
CA GLU A 257 -16.69 26.92 10.31
C GLU A 257 -16.42 25.73 11.25
N ILE A 258 -15.33 25.79 12.02
CA ILE A 258 -15.00 24.80 13.05
C ILE A 258 -16.04 24.82 14.16
N GLU A 259 -16.52 26.00 14.56
CA GLU A 259 -17.59 26.14 15.55
C GLU A 259 -18.86 25.43 15.07
N ILE A 260 -19.30 25.69 13.84
CA ILE A 260 -20.46 25.01 13.23
C ILE A 260 -20.27 23.50 13.27
N TYR A 261 -19.09 23.01 12.84
CA TYR A 261 -18.76 21.59 12.84
C TYR A 261 -18.76 20.96 14.24
N LEU A 262 -18.21 21.65 15.25
CA LEU A 262 -18.19 21.19 16.63
C LEU A 262 -19.59 21.11 17.21
N ARG A 263 -20.42 22.16 17.03
CA ARG A 263 -21.79 22.20 17.56
C ARG A 263 -22.63 21.04 17.05
N ASP A 264 -22.62 20.83 15.74
CA ASP A 264 -23.33 19.72 15.13
C ASP A 264 -22.76 18.35 15.58
N GLY A 265 -21.43 18.24 15.68
CA GLY A 265 -20.78 17.04 16.20
C GLY A 265 -21.18 16.69 17.62
N PHE A 266 -21.21 17.67 18.52
CA PHE A 266 -21.64 17.47 19.90
C PHE A 266 -23.14 17.20 20.01
N GLU A 267 -23.96 17.81 19.15
CA GLU A 267 -25.39 17.52 19.09
C GLU A 267 -25.64 16.05 18.69
N ARG A 268 -24.89 15.52 17.72
CA ARG A 268 -24.93 14.08 17.41
C ARG A 268 -24.54 13.22 18.60
N ILE A 269 -23.49 13.59 19.33
CA ILE A 269 -23.07 12.85 20.53
C ILE A 269 -24.15 12.93 21.61
N ARG A 270 -24.75 14.10 21.84
CA ARG A 270 -25.86 14.30 22.79
C ARG A 270 -27.02 13.35 22.50
N VAL A 271 -27.40 13.24 21.22
CA VAL A 271 -28.45 12.33 20.74
C VAL A 271 -28.03 10.87 20.90
N GLN A 272 -26.81 10.52 20.51
CA GLN A 272 -26.26 9.15 20.62
C GLN A 272 -26.27 8.63 22.07
N TYR A 273 -25.99 9.49 23.05
CA TYR A 273 -26.01 9.16 24.47
C TYR A 273 -27.37 9.40 25.14
N ALA A 274 -28.44 9.66 24.36
CA ALA A 274 -29.79 9.89 24.83
C ALA A 274 -29.91 10.96 25.94
N MET A 275 -29.07 12.00 25.87
CA MET A 275 -29.14 13.10 26.84
C MET A 275 -30.39 13.96 26.58
N PRO A 276 -31.02 14.52 27.62
CA PRO A 276 -32.20 15.38 27.44
C PRO A 276 -31.92 16.58 26.51
N PRO A 277 -32.87 17.00 25.66
CA PRO A 277 -32.74 18.22 24.86
C PRO A 277 -32.58 19.50 25.69
N SER A 278 -33.05 19.49 26.94
CA SER A 278 -32.85 20.59 27.89
C SER A 278 -31.41 20.70 28.39
N THR A 279 -30.59 19.67 28.20
CA THR A 279 -29.19 19.69 28.60
C THR A 279 -28.41 20.58 27.64
N LYS A 280 -27.98 21.75 28.13
CA LYS A 280 -27.04 22.63 27.42
C LYS A 280 -25.65 22.02 27.50
N TRP A 281 -25.41 21.00 26.68
CA TRP A 281 -24.14 20.29 26.61
C TRP A 281 -23.62 20.20 25.18
N PRO A 282 -22.33 20.52 24.95
CA PRO A 282 -21.43 21.21 25.89
C PRO A 282 -21.88 22.65 26.16
N SER A 283 -21.30 23.30 27.16
CA SER A 283 -21.55 24.72 27.42
C SER A 283 -20.96 25.58 26.28
N GLU A 284 -21.45 26.81 26.17
CA GLU A 284 -20.96 27.76 25.17
C GLU A 284 -19.46 28.04 25.35
N ASP A 285 -19.01 28.22 26.59
CA ASP A 285 -17.61 28.44 26.91
C ASP A 285 -16.73 27.24 26.51
N HIS A 286 -17.23 26.01 26.64
CA HIS A 286 -16.50 24.82 26.21
C HIS A 286 -16.37 24.77 24.67
N ILE A 287 -17.40 25.16 23.92
CA ILE A 287 -17.32 25.24 22.46
C ILE A 287 -16.27 26.27 22.05
N GLN A 288 -16.34 27.49 22.60
CA GLN A 288 -15.41 28.57 22.26
C GLN A 288 -13.96 28.23 22.63
N GLU A 289 -13.75 27.55 23.76
CA GLU A 289 -12.42 27.05 24.13
C GLU A 289 -11.90 26.01 23.13
N LEU A 290 -12.73 25.08 22.67
CA LEU A 290 -12.32 24.09 21.66
C LEU A 290 -12.05 24.71 20.28
N VAL A 291 -12.83 25.71 19.87
CA VAL A 291 -12.58 26.50 18.66
C VAL A 291 -11.21 27.19 18.77
N SER A 292 -10.98 27.90 19.89
CA SER A 292 -9.70 28.56 20.17
C SER A 292 -8.51 27.58 20.16
N ARG A 293 -8.68 26.39 20.76
CA ARG A 293 -7.65 25.34 20.77
C ARG A 293 -7.40 24.72 19.40
N SER A 294 -8.41 24.67 18.54
CA SER A 294 -8.28 24.14 17.18
C SER A 294 -7.32 24.97 16.33
N ALA A 295 -7.21 26.28 16.58
CA ALA A 295 -6.31 27.19 15.87
C ALA A 295 -6.42 27.05 14.33
N GLY A 296 -7.64 26.97 13.80
CA GLY A 296 -7.92 26.76 12.38
C GLY A 296 -7.72 25.33 11.85
N LEU A 297 -7.40 24.35 12.70
CA LEU A 297 -7.19 22.95 12.30
C LEU A 297 -8.44 22.08 12.54
N PHE A 298 -9.14 21.72 11.46
CA PHE A 298 -10.26 20.78 11.49
C PHE A 298 -9.89 19.40 12.06
N ILE A 299 -8.63 18.97 11.91
CA ILE A 299 -8.17 17.70 12.49
C ILE A 299 -8.27 17.69 14.02
N TYR A 300 -8.07 18.82 14.69
CA TYR A 300 -8.23 18.92 16.14
C TYR A 300 -9.70 18.67 16.50
N ALA A 301 -10.61 19.44 15.92
CA ALA A 301 -12.05 19.34 16.17
C ALA A 301 -12.58 17.91 15.90
N SER A 302 -12.22 17.33 14.75
CA SER A 302 -12.68 15.97 14.39
C SER A 302 -12.12 14.88 15.31
N THR A 303 -10.86 15.01 15.75
CA THR A 303 -10.28 14.05 16.71
C THR A 303 -10.93 14.19 18.09
N VAL A 304 -11.27 15.42 18.52
CA VAL A 304 -11.99 15.66 19.78
C VAL A 304 -13.39 15.04 19.75
N LEU A 305 -14.14 15.25 18.67
CA LEU A 305 -15.47 14.66 18.51
C LEU A 305 -15.42 13.13 18.55
N ARG A 306 -14.46 12.49 17.87
CA ARG A 306 -14.29 11.02 17.95
C ARG A 306 -13.93 10.57 19.36
N TYR A 307 -12.99 11.27 20.00
CA TYR A 307 -12.57 10.95 21.35
C TYR A 307 -13.73 11.00 22.34
N VAL A 308 -14.55 12.05 22.29
CA VAL A 308 -15.68 12.26 23.19
C VAL A 308 -16.88 11.38 22.82
N GLY A 309 -17.11 11.14 21.54
CA GLY A 309 -18.26 10.38 21.05
C GLY A 309 -18.10 8.87 21.21
N GLU A 310 -16.88 8.35 21.07
CA GLU A 310 -16.63 6.90 20.97
C GLU A 310 -15.89 6.34 22.20
N GLY A 311 -15.44 7.18 23.14
CA GLY A 311 -14.52 6.77 24.19
C GLY A 311 -15.15 6.35 25.52
N GLY A 312 -15.80 5.19 25.52
CA GLY A 312 -15.78 4.29 26.67
C GLY A 312 -16.62 4.65 27.92
N ARG A 313 -16.41 3.84 28.97
CA ARG A 313 -17.33 3.62 30.12
C ARG A 313 -17.74 4.86 30.94
N LEU A 314 -17.00 5.96 30.88
CA LEU A 314 -17.24 7.15 31.72
C LEU A 314 -18.22 8.14 31.09
N GLY A 315 -18.55 7.99 29.80
CA GLY A 315 -19.46 8.86 29.07
C GLY A 315 -18.81 10.18 28.61
N PRO A 316 -19.49 10.88 27.68
CA PRO A 316 -18.91 11.99 26.91
C PRO A 316 -18.59 13.24 27.74
N GLU A 317 -19.30 13.49 28.85
CA GLU A 317 -19.02 14.63 29.75
C GLU A 317 -17.59 14.55 30.33
N GLU A 318 -17.23 13.40 30.89
CA GLU A 318 -15.95 13.22 31.56
C GLU A 318 -14.79 13.22 30.55
N GLN A 319 -15.05 12.71 29.35
CA GLN A 319 -14.09 12.78 28.26
C GLN A 319 -13.85 14.21 27.80
N LEU A 320 -14.92 14.98 27.61
CA LEU A 320 -14.83 16.40 27.28
C LEU A 320 -14.03 17.16 28.34
N ARG A 321 -14.33 16.92 29.63
CA ARG A 321 -13.58 17.49 30.75
C ARG A 321 -12.09 17.17 30.67
N THR A 322 -11.73 15.93 30.33
CA THR A 322 -10.34 15.51 30.17
C THR A 322 -9.63 16.30 29.06
N VAL A 323 -10.31 16.54 27.92
CA VAL A 323 -9.76 17.36 26.83
C VAL A 323 -9.56 18.81 27.27
N LEU A 324 -10.52 19.38 27.97
CA LEU A 324 -10.48 20.76 28.46
C LEU A 324 -9.41 20.98 29.54
N CYS A 325 -9.10 19.96 30.35
CA CYS A 325 -8.03 20.03 31.34
C CYS A 325 -6.61 19.99 30.75
N LEU A 326 -6.45 19.75 29.44
CA LEU A 326 -5.13 19.85 28.82
C LEU A 326 -4.56 21.27 28.95
N PRO A 327 -3.24 21.42 29.19
CA PRO A 327 -2.63 22.73 29.36
C PRO A 327 -2.86 23.60 28.12
N SER A 328 -3.31 24.83 28.33
CA SER A 328 -3.35 25.84 27.29
C SER A 328 -1.90 26.25 26.96
N ASP A 329 -1.34 25.66 25.91
CA ASP A 329 -0.01 26.06 25.45
C ASP A 329 -0.07 27.46 24.84
N SER A 330 0.78 28.37 25.36
CA SER A 330 0.96 29.73 24.86
C SER A 330 1.82 29.78 23.59
N SER A 331 2.34 28.63 23.13
CA SER A 331 3.10 28.58 21.88
C SER A 331 2.24 29.03 20.69
N GLN A 332 2.88 29.76 19.77
CA GLN A 332 2.25 30.18 18.51
C GLN A 332 2.08 29.03 17.51
N ASN A 333 2.58 27.83 17.84
CA ASN A 333 2.56 26.68 16.95
C ASN A 333 1.18 26.00 17.01
N PRO A 334 0.36 26.02 15.95
CA PRO A 334 -0.97 25.38 15.94
C PRO A 334 -0.91 23.88 16.22
N TRP A 335 0.23 23.24 15.97
CA TRP A 335 0.44 21.81 16.14
C TRP A 335 0.65 21.38 17.59
N SER A 336 1.07 22.27 18.49
CA SER A 336 1.41 21.89 19.87
C SER A 336 0.18 21.38 20.65
N ARG A 337 -0.98 21.98 20.41
CA ARG A 337 -2.25 21.59 21.02
C ARG A 337 -2.73 20.24 20.50
N LEU A 338 -2.53 19.99 19.21
CA LEU A 338 -2.80 18.69 18.62
C LEU A 338 -1.84 17.62 19.17
N ASP A 339 -0.56 17.94 19.35
CA ASP A 339 0.45 17.03 19.92
C ASP A 339 0.15 16.71 21.39
N ALA A 340 -0.29 17.70 22.17
CA ALA A 340 -0.76 17.49 23.54
C ALA A 340 -1.98 16.55 23.56
N PHE A 341 -2.88 16.69 22.60
CA PHE A 341 -4.03 15.81 22.50
C PHE A 341 -3.66 14.39 22.04
N TYR A 342 -2.75 14.22 21.08
CA TYR A 342 -2.21 12.91 20.73
C TYR A 342 -1.45 12.25 21.89
N THR A 343 -0.76 13.04 22.70
CA THR A 343 -0.14 12.57 23.95
C THR A 343 -1.21 12.02 24.89
N LEU A 344 -2.32 12.75 25.11
CA LEU A 344 -3.44 12.29 25.92
C LEU A 344 -4.02 10.95 25.42
N VAL A 345 -4.22 10.83 24.11
CA VAL A 345 -4.72 9.58 23.49
C VAL A 345 -3.77 8.42 23.75
N MET A 346 -2.45 8.62 23.56
CA MET A 346 -1.45 7.59 23.82
C MET A 346 -1.33 7.23 25.30
N GLU A 347 -1.60 8.17 26.21
CA GLU A 347 -1.59 7.94 27.67
C GLU A 347 -2.73 7.05 28.16
N GLN A 348 -3.78 6.87 27.36
CA GLN A 348 -4.83 5.91 27.68
C GLN A 348 -4.38 4.45 27.54
N VAL A 349 -3.29 4.18 26.81
CA VAL A 349 -2.74 2.84 26.64
C VAL A 349 -2.03 2.42 27.93
N PRO A 350 -2.42 1.30 28.58
CA PRO A 350 -1.76 0.83 29.80
C PRO A 350 -0.25 0.63 29.62
N LYS A 351 0.54 0.98 30.63
CA LYS A 351 2.01 0.95 30.59
C LYS A 351 2.56 -0.44 30.28
N GLU A 352 1.85 -1.47 30.73
CA GLU A 352 2.19 -2.88 30.55
C GLU A 352 2.06 -3.33 29.09
N ILE A 353 1.16 -2.71 28.33
CA ILE A 353 0.85 -3.07 26.94
C ILE A 353 1.49 -2.08 25.94
N LEU A 354 1.87 -0.89 26.42
CA LEU A 354 2.45 0.17 25.60
C LEU A 354 3.65 -0.27 24.73
N PRO A 355 4.64 -1.05 25.20
CA PRO A 355 5.76 -1.47 24.36
C PRO A 355 5.31 -2.23 23.11
N ASN A 356 4.41 -3.21 23.25
CA ASN A 356 3.87 -3.98 22.13
C ASN A 356 2.98 -3.11 21.23
N THR A 357 2.28 -2.13 21.80
CA THR A 357 1.52 -1.15 21.04
C THR A 357 2.44 -0.29 20.16
N LEU A 358 3.56 0.19 20.70
CA LEU A 358 4.54 0.97 19.92
C LEU A 358 5.21 0.11 18.84
N LYS A 359 5.57 -1.15 19.15
CA LYS A 359 6.05 -2.11 18.15
C LYS A 359 5.03 -2.29 17.02
N PHE A 360 3.75 -2.45 17.36
CA PHE A 360 2.68 -2.57 16.38
C PHE A 360 2.58 -1.32 15.51
N LEU A 361 2.54 -0.13 16.10
CA LEU A 361 2.46 1.14 15.36
C LEU A 361 3.68 1.39 14.47
N LEU A 362 4.88 0.97 14.91
CA LEU A 362 6.09 0.99 14.10
C LEU A 362 5.97 0.05 12.90
N THR A 363 5.70 -1.23 13.16
CA THR A 363 5.69 -2.26 12.12
C THR A 363 4.54 -2.01 11.15
N TYR A 364 3.31 -1.85 11.63
CA TYR A 364 2.14 -1.60 10.78
C TYR A 364 2.29 -0.30 9.97
N GLY A 365 2.78 0.78 10.59
CA GLY A 365 3.02 2.07 9.91
C GLY A 365 4.15 2.06 8.88
N LEU A 366 4.99 1.01 8.83
CA LEU A 366 6.03 0.79 7.83
C LEU A 366 5.66 -0.27 6.79
N LEU A 367 4.91 -1.30 7.19
CA LEU A 367 4.45 -2.40 6.32
C LEU A 367 3.30 -1.96 5.39
N GLY A 368 2.53 -0.94 5.78
CA GLY A 368 1.31 -0.55 5.07
C GLY A 368 0.13 -1.45 5.44
N SER A 369 -1.07 -1.06 5.00
CA SER A 369 -2.31 -1.77 5.30
C SER A 369 -2.37 -3.14 4.62
N GLY A 370 -2.87 -4.15 5.32
CA GLY A 370 -3.20 -5.46 4.72
C GLY A 370 -3.05 -6.65 5.64
N ALA A 371 -2.28 -6.53 6.74
CA ALA A 371 -2.03 -7.68 7.60
C ALA A 371 -1.76 -7.33 9.08
N PRO A 372 -2.72 -6.69 9.79
CA PRO A 372 -2.54 -6.39 11.22
C PRO A 372 -2.42 -7.66 12.06
N VAL A 373 -3.06 -8.77 11.66
CA VAL A 373 -2.92 -10.07 12.32
C VAL A 373 -1.49 -10.61 12.17
N LEU A 374 -0.93 -10.63 10.95
CA LEU A 374 0.46 -11.06 10.74
C LEU A 374 1.42 -10.17 11.50
N THR A 375 1.20 -8.85 11.44
CA THR A 375 2.00 -7.88 12.19
C THR A 375 1.98 -8.19 13.68
N ALA A 376 0.79 -8.36 14.27
CA ALA A 376 0.62 -8.70 15.67
C ALA A 376 1.30 -10.03 16.04
N THR A 377 1.21 -11.05 15.18
CA THR A 377 1.88 -12.34 15.38
C THR A 377 3.40 -12.21 15.37
N VAL A 378 3.98 -11.46 14.40
CA VAL A 378 5.43 -11.22 14.32
C VAL A 378 5.99 -10.64 15.62
N ILE A 379 5.27 -9.69 16.23
CA ILE A 379 5.70 -9.01 17.47
C ILE A 379 5.11 -9.65 18.75
N LYS A 380 4.52 -10.85 18.64
CA LYS A 380 3.90 -11.59 19.76
C LYS A 380 2.85 -10.80 20.54
N PHE A 381 2.09 -9.96 19.84
CA PHE A 381 1.04 -9.14 20.43
C PHE A 381 -0.25 -9.97 20.57
N SER A 382 -0.57 -10.36 21.80
CA SER A 382 -1.75 -11.18 22.08
C SER A 382 -3.06 -10.45 21.71
N LEU A 383 -4.05 -11.21 21.23
CA LEU A 383 -5.34 -10.69 20.78
C LEU A 383 -6.04 -9.80 21.82
N SER A 384 -6.09 -10.26 23.07
CA SER A 384 -6.79 -9.53 24.15
C SER A 384 -6.11 -8.20 24.46
N THR A 385 -4.76 -8.20 24.53
CA THR A 385 -3.99 -6.98 24.75
C THR A 385 -4.02 -6.05 23.53
N PHE A 386 -4.10 -6.59 22.32
CA PHE A 386 -4.22 -5.83 21.08
C PHE A 386 -5.51 -5.01 21.08
N TYR A 387 -6.66 -5.65 21.30
CA TYR A 387 -7.93 -4.93 21.41
C TYR A 387 -7.92 -3.97 22.60
N GLY A 388 -7.35 -4.41 23.73
CA GLY A 388 -7.20 -3.57 24.92
C GLY A 388 -6.43 -2.27 24.66
N ALA A 389 -5.40 -2.30 23.81
CA ALA A 389 -4.62 -1.14 23.41
C ALA A 389 -5.29 -0.32 22.31
N LEU A 390 -5.67 -0.93 21.18
CA LEU A 390 -6.16 -0.18 20.03
C LEU A 390 -7.54 0.45 20.26
N ASN A 391 -8.39 -0.15 21.12
CA ASN A 391 -9.63 0.50 21.55
C ASN A 391 -9.38 1.84 22.29
N LYS A 392 -8.19 2.05 22.86
CA LYS A 392 -7.79 3.33 23.48
C LYS A 392 -7.35 4.37 22.45
N LEU A 393 -7.07 3.94 21.22
CA LEU A 393 -6.65 4.78 20.12
C LEU A 393 -7.78 5.08 19.12
N HIS A 394 -9.05 4.80 19.50
CA HIS A 394 -10.23 4.96 18.64
C HIS A 394 -10.41 6.37 18.06
N SER A 395 -9.84 7.42 18.66
CA SER A 395 -9.95 8.78 18.12
C SER A 395 -9.01 9.05 16.93
N VAL A 396 -7.95 8.24 16.79
CA VAL A 396 -6.89 8.41 15.79
C VAL A 396 -6.79 7.24 14.81
N MET A 397 -7.38 6.09 15.14
CA MET A 397 -7.51 4.94 14.25
C MET A 397 -8.83 4.20 14.44
N LYS A 398 -9.29 3.58 13.36
CA LYS A 398 -10.48 2.75 13.27
C LYS A 398 -10.09 1.28 13.23
N LEU A 399 -10.81 0.46 13.98
CA LEU A 399 -10.75 -0.98 13.89
C LEU A 399 -12.01 -1.47 13.17
N THR A 400 -11.84 -2.16 12.04
CA THR A 400 -12.95 -2.71 11.27
C THR A 400 -12.85 -4.23 11.24
N ARG A 401 -13.97 -4.94 11.35
CA ARG A 401 -14.03 -6.38 11.08
C ARG A 401 -14.47 -6.59 9.64
N SER A 402 -13.69 -7.34 8.86
CA SER A 402 -14.13 -7.77 7.53
C SER A 402 -15.02 -9.00 7.65
N GLU A 403 -16.25 -8.91 7.13
CA GLU A 403 -17.20 -10.03 7.08
C GLU A 403 -16.74 -11.15 6.13
N LYS A 404 -15.93 -10.82 5.10
CA LYS A 404 -15.53 -11.77 4.06
C LYS A 404 -14.34 -12.65 4.44
N TRP A 405 -13.47 -12.21 5.36
CA TRP A 405 -12.17 -12.86 5.59
C TRP A 405 -11.87 -13.16 7.06
N HIS A 406 -12.74 -12.82 8.01
CA HIS A 406 -12.42 -12.79 9.45
C HIS A 406 -11.18 -11.93 9.80
N VAL A 407 -10.65 -11.16 8.84
CA VAL A 407 -9.49 -10.30 9.01
C VAL A 407 -9.94 -9.00 9.68
N LEU A 408 -9.24 -8.67 10.77
CA LEU A 408 -9.31 -7.35 11.37
C LEU A 408 -8.55 -6.38 10.48
N ASP A 409 -9.08 -5.18 10.25
CA ASP A 409 -8.37 -4.11 9.55
C ASP A 409 -8.18 -2.91 10.47
N VAL A 410 -7.08 -2.19 10.28
CA VAL A 410 -6.67 -1.03 11.08
C VAL A 410 -6.45 0.14 10.14
N ALA A 411 -7.26 1.19 10.25
CA ALA A 411 -7.09 2.38 9.44
C ALA A 411 -6.80 3.60 10.31
N PHE A 412 -5.76 4.35 10.00
CA PHE A 412 -5.55 5.67 10.61
C PHE A 412 -6.47 6.70 9.97
N PHE A 413 -7.04 7.58 10.79
CA PHE A 413 -7.90 8.65 10.28
C PHE A 413 -7.11 9.75 9.56
N HIS A 414 -5.85 9.98 9.94
CA HIS A 414 -5.06 11.06 9.36
C HIS A 414 -3.55 10.86 9.55
N ALA A 415 -2.77 11.24 8.53
CA ALA A 415 -1.31 11.09 8.54
C ALA A 415 -0.60 11.89 9.65
N SER A 416 -1.18 13.00 10.13
CA SER A 416 -0.60 13.83 11.20
C SER A 416 -0.32 13.07 12.49
N PHE A 417 -1.11 12.04 12.81
CA PHE A 417 -0.83 11.19 13.97
C PHE A 417 0.42 10.34 13.75
N THR A 418 0.59 9.77 12.56
CA THR A 418 1.82 9.04 12.23
C THR A 418 3.03 9.97 12.17
N ASP A 419 2.86 11.22 11.73
CA ASP A 419 3.91 12.25 11.75
C ASP A 419 4.32 12.59 13.18
N PHE A 420 3.36 12.73 14.09
CA PHE A 420 3.60 12.88 15.52
C PHE A 420 4.43 11.71 16.08
N LEU A 421 4.00 10.46 15.85
CA LEU A 421 4.70 9.27 16.34
C LEU A 421 6.13 9.13 15.80
N LYS A 422 6.40 9.63 14.59
CA LYS A 422 7.73 9.56 13.95
C LYS A 422 8.69 10.65 14.44
N ASP A 423 8.19 11.73 15.01
CA ASP A 423 8.99 12.87 15.46
C ASP A 423 9.33 12.74 16.97
N PRO A 424 10.62 12.58 17.35
CA PRO A 424 11.02 12.40 18.74
C PRO A 424 10.80 13.64 19.62
N VAL A 425 10.80 14.85 19.04
CA VAL A 425 10.55 16.10 19.78
C VAL A 425 9.07 16.19 20.15
N ARG A 426 8.20 15.84 19.21
CA ARG A 426 6.74 15.91 19.39
C ARG A 426 6.22 14.79 20.28
N SER A 427 6.55 13.54 19.97
CA SER A 427 5.97 12.36 20.65
C SER A 427 6.75 11.86 21.86
N LYS A 428 7.99 12.33 22.07
CA LYS A 428 8.80 12.03 23.26
C LYS A 428 8.90 10.51 23.50
N ARG A 429 8.33 10.00 24.60
CA ARG A 429 8.32 8.57 24.96
C ARG A 429 7.49 7.69 24.02
N PHE A 430 6.63 8.28 23.20
CA PHE A 430 5.77 7.59 22.23
C PHE A 430 6.40 7.51 20.84
N CYS A 431 7.66 7.94 20.69
CA CYS A 431 8.35 7.92 19.40
C CYS A 431 8.57 6.48 18.93
N ILE A 432 8.00 6.15 17.76
CA ILE A 432 8.09 4.80 17.18
C ILE A 432 9.39 4.57 16.40
N ARG A 433 10.15 5.62 16.06
CA ARG A 433 11.40 5.51 15.28
C ARG A 433 12.66 5.46 16.14
N THR A 434 12.56 4.95 17.38
CA THR A 434 13.74 4.85 18.25
C THR A 434 14.58 3.61 17.90
N PRO A 435 15.92 3.71 17.89
CA PRO A 435 16.79 2.57 17.60
C PRO A 435 16.54 1.35 18.50
N LYS A 436 16.18 1.59 19.77
CA LYS A 436 15.82 0.55 20.74
C LYS A 436 14.55 -0.20 20.37
N LEU A 437 13.50 0.51 19.94
CA LEU A 437 12.26 -0.13 19.53
C LEU A 437 12.46 -0.93 18.24
N CYS A 438 13.21 -0.38 17.28
CA CYS A 438 13.60 -1.09 16.06
C CYS A 438 14.38 -2.38 16.36
N ALA A 439 15.32 -2.33 17.31
CA ALA A 439 16.05 -3.52 17.76
C ALA A 439 15.12 -4.56 18.39
N SER A 440 14.16 -4.14 19.21
CA SER A 440 13.22 -5.07 19.84
C SER A 440 12.27 -5.74 18.82
N VAL A 441 11.84 -5.03 17.77
CA VAL A 441 11.10 -5.68 16.67
C VAL A 441 11.99 -6.64 15.89
N LEU A 442 13.26 -6.28 15.66
CA LEU A 442 14.21 -7.16 14.97
C LEU A 442 14.47 -8.46 15.76
N GLU A 443 14.55 -8.37 17.09
CA GLU A 443 14.64 -9.53 17.98
C GLU A 443 13.43 -10.45 17.84
N ASP A 444 12.20 -9.91 17.86
CA ASP A 444 10.97 -10.69 17.68
C ASP A 444 10.96 -11.41 16.31
N VAL A 445 11.37 -10.68 15.26
CA VAL A 445 11.48 -11.23 13.89
C VAL A 445 12.50 -12.36 13.85
N LEU A 446 13.70 -12.19 14.41
CA LEU A 446 14.74 -13.23 14.41
C LEU A 446 14.30 -14.49 15.16
N GLU A 447 13.58 -14.32 16.28
CA GLU A 447 13.07 -15.43 17.07
C GLU A 447 12.05 -16.28 16.28
N LEU A 448 11.20 -15.63 15.49
CA LEU A 448 10.26 -16.30 14.58
C LEU A 448 10.95 -17.26 13.60
N PHE A 449 12.16 -16.91 13.15
CA PHE A 449 12.94 -17.74 12.23
C PHE A 449 13.75 -18.85 12.93
N THR A 450 14.02 -18.71 14.22
CA THR A 450 14.72 -19.74 15.01
C THR A 450 13.78 -20.86 15.45
N ASP A 451 12.49 -20.55 15.67
CA ASP A 451 11.49 -21.55 16.00
C ASP A 451 11.18 -22.46 14.80
N ARG A 452 10.92 -23.76 15.08
CA ARG A 452 10.39 -24.65 14.05
C ARG A 452 8.97 -24.20 13.71
N LEU A 453 8.61 -24.22 12.43
CA LEU A 453 7.32 -23.77 11.89
C LEU A 453 6.12 -24.34 12.65
N GLU A 454 6.22 -25.62 13.02
CA GLU A 454 5.19 -26.37 13.76
C GLU A 454 4.95 -25.85 15.19
N ASN A 455 5.91 -25.11 15.76
CA ASN A 455 5.85 -24.57 17.11
C ASN A 455 5.35 -23.12 17.16
N VAL A 456 5.21 -22.45 16.01
CA VAL A 456 4.72 -21.07 15.96
C VAL A 456 3.20 -21.07 16.13
N VAL A 457 2.75 -21.02 17.39
CA VAL A 457 1.33 -20.92 17.73
C VAL A 457 0.89 -19.46 17.61
N SER A 458 0.02 -19.15 16.64
CA SER A 458 -0.59 -17.84 16.53
C SER A 458 -1.48 -17.55 17.75
N PRO A 459 -1.33 -16.40 18.44
CA PRO A 459 -2.22 -16.01 19.53
C PRO A 459 -3.60 -15.50 19.05
N TRP A 460 -3.88 -15.63 17.74
CA TRP A 460 -5.09 -15.19 17.07
C TRP A 460 -5.88 -16.41 16.55
N PRO A 461 -7.21 -16.45 16.72
CA PRO A 461 -8.03 -17.59 16.31
C PRO A 461 -7.98 -17.78 14.79
N ASP A 462 -7.15 -18.74 14.40
CA ASP A 462 -7.16 -19.59 13.20
C ASP A 462 -6.92 -18.94 11.82
N PRO A 463 -5.68 -18.98 11.31
CA PRO A 463 -5.38 -18.84 9.90
C PRO A 463 -5.25 -20.22 9.22
N ARG A 464 -6.37 -20.83 8.82
CA ARG A 464 -6.38 -22.09 8.07
C ARG A 464 -5.95 -21.87 6.60
N SER A 465 -4.67 -22.01 6.30
CA SER A 465 -4.11 -22.58 5.05
C SER A 465 -2.57 -22.49 5.09
N SER A 466 -1.88 -23.36 4.37
CA SER A 466 -0.43 -23.31 4.18
C SER A 466 0.09 -21.98 3.59
N GLU A 467 -0.78 -21.15 3.00
CA GLU A 467 -0.46 -19.83 2.43
C GLU A 467 -0.10 -18.80 3.51
N LEU A 468 -0.66 -18.92 4.72
CA LEU A 468 -0.48 -17.89 5.75
C LEU A 468 0.89 -17.94 6.44
N VAL A 469 1.54 -19.11 6.45
CA VAL A 469 2.93 -19.23 6.90
C VAL A 469 3.82 -18.42 5.97
N GLU A 470 3.65 -18.57 4.66
CA GLU A 470 4.40 -17.80 3.66
C GLU A 470 4.17 -16.29 3.79
N ASP A 471 2.92 -15.85 3.98
CA ASP A 471 2.60 -14.43 4.20
C ASP A 471 3.19 -13.89 5.51
N LEU A 472 3.18 -14.70 6.58
CA LEU A 472 3.81 -14.35 7.85
C LEU A 472 5.32 -14.18 7.68
N PHE A 473 5.98 -15.07 6.94
CA PHE A 473 7.41 -14.94 6.63
C PHE A 473 7.70 -13.73 5.76
N CYS A 474 6.91 -13.51 4.70
CA CYS A 474 7.04 -12.33 3.86
C CYS A 474 6.91 -11.03 4.68
N SER A 475 5.92 -10.97 5.59
CA SER A 475 5.72 -9.85 6.50
C SER A 475 6.90 -9.66 7.46
N ALA A 476 7.40 -10.74 8.05
CA ALA A 476 8.54 -10.72 8.96
C ALA A 476 9.84 -10.27 8.25
N LEU A 477 10.07 -10.75 7.02
CA LEU A 477 11.22 -10.35 6.21
C LEU A 477 11.13 -8.90 5.76
N TYR A 478 9.95 -8.46 5.35
CA TYR A 478 9.76 -7.06 5.01
C TYR A 478 10.05 -6.18 6.23
N ALA A 479 9.52 -6.53 7.41
CA ALA A 479 9.83 -5.85 8.66
C ALA A 479 11.34 -5.86 8.95
N PHE A 480 12.02 -7.01 8.79
CA PHE A 480 13.47 -7.14 8.94
C PHE A 480 14.23 -6.10 8.09
N TRP A 481 13.94 -6.04 6.79
CA TRP A 481 14.68 -5.19 5.87
C TRP A 481 14.34 -3.71 6.03
N LYS A 482 13.10 -3.36 6.40
CA LYS A 482 12.70 -1.97 6.62
C LYS A 482 13.13 -1.42 7.97
N ILE A 483 13.10 -2.23 9.03
CA ILE A 483 13.36 -1.79 10.40
C ILE A 483 14.82 -2.00 10.80
N GLY A 484 15.42 -3.11 10.36
CA GLY A 484 16.80 -3.47 10.70
C GLY A 484 17.85 -2.37 10.46
N PRO A 485 17.80 -1.60 9.35
CA PRO A 485 18.74 -0.49 9.13
C PRO A 485 18.71 0.60 10.20
N HIS A 486 17.64 0.68 10.99
CA HIS A 486 17.43 1.68 12.03
C HIS A 486 17.58 1.10 13.44
N ALA A 487 17.87 -0.19 13.58
CA ALA A 487 18.00 -0.86 14.87
C ALA A 487 19.33 -0.55 15.58
N GLU A 488 19.27 -0.42 16.90
CA GLU A 488 20.45 -0.41 17.78
C GLU A 488 21.00 -1.83 17.91
N LEU A 489 22.12 -2.11 17.23
CA LEU A 489 22.72 -3.44 17.20
C LEU A 489 23.60 -3.68 18.45
N ASN A 490 22.98 -4.10 19.54
CA ASN A 490 23.69 -4.51 20.75
C ASN A 490 24.45 -5.86 20.55
N PRO A 491 25.43 -6.22 21.41
CA PRO A 491 26.21 -7.45 21.25
C PRO A 491 25.38 -8.74 21.18
N ARG A 492 24.25 -8.81 21.90
CA ARG A 492 23.35 -9.97 21.87
C ARG A 492 22.68 -10.12 20.51
N LEU A 493 22.16 -9.03 19.98
CA LEU A 493 21.51 -8.99 18.67
C LEU A 493 22.51 -9.28 17.54
N LEU A 494 23.74 -8.76 17.64
CA LEU A 494 24.83 -9.08 16.72
C LEU A 494 25.21 -10.57 16.75
N GLN A 495 25.21 -11.19 17.94
CA GLN A 495 25.41 -12.64 18.07
C GLN A 495 24.27 -13.42 17.40
N GLN A 496 23.00 -13.06 17.65
CA GLN A 496 21.85 -13.69 16.99
C GLN A 496 21.91 -13.56 15.47
N LEU A 497 22.26 -12.37 14.96
CA LEU A 497 22.47 -12.15 13.53
C LEU A 497 23.60 -13.02 12.96
N SER A 498 24.64 -13.30 13.73
CA SER A 498 25.75 -14.17 13.27
C SER A 498 25.39 -15.64 13.17
N GLU A 499 24.41 -16.08 13.96
CA GLU A 499 23.91 -17.46 14.00
C GLU A 499 22.73 -17.66 13.03
N PHE A 500 22.12 -16.58 12.56
CA PHE A 500 20.94 -16.59 11.71
C PHE A 500 21.20 -17.20 10.33
N ASP A 501 20.33 -18.12 9.88
CA ASP A 501 20.41 -18.75 8.56
C ASP A 501 19.83 -17.89 7.43
N TYR A 502 20.67 -17.00 6.88
CA TYR A 502 20.30 -16.13 5.76
C TYR A 502 19.90 -16.87 4.47
N ARG A 503 20.13 -18.18 4.34
CA ARG A 503 19.64 -18.95 3.19
C ARG A 503 18.11 -18.95 3.15
N ARG A 504 17.44 -18.91 4.31
CA ARG A 504 15.98 -18.79 4.40
C ARG A 504 15.48 -17.46 3.83
N MET A 505 16.24 -16.37 3.98
CA MET A 505 15.87 -15.06 3.41
C MET A 505 16.01 -15.00 1.89
N ALA A 506 16.97 -15.74 1.32
CA ALA A 506 17.21 -15.73 -0.12
C ALA A 506 16.04 -16.32 -0.93
N LEU A 507 15.16 -17.11 -0.30
CA LEU A 507 13.98 -17.70 -0.92
C LEU A 507 12.87 -16.69 -1.19
N TYR A 508 12.81 -15.60 -0.43
CA TYR A 508 11.67 -14.66 -0.42
C TYR A 508 12.01 -13.25 -0.95
N GLY A 509 13.25 -13.04 -1.42
CA GLY A 509 13.68 -11.79 -2.04
C GLY A 509 13.90 -10.63 -1.06
N PHE A 510 14.61 -9.58 -1.50
CA PHE A 510 14.84 -8.37 -0.71
C PHE A 510 15.13 -7.15 -1.60
N ASN A 511 14.77 -5.96 -1.13
CA ASN A 511 15.16 -4.71 -1.78
C ASN A 511 16.67 -4.48 -1.57
N ARG A 512 17.42 -4.32 -2.67
CA ARG A 512 18.87 -4.09 -2.63
C ARG A 512 19.26 -2.87 -1.80
N SER A 513 18.49 -1.79 -1.87
CA SER A 513 18.74 -0.54 -1.13
C SER A 513 18.62 -0.76 0.37
N ASP A 514 17.55 -1.45 0.81
CA ASP A 514 17.29 -1.69 2.22
C ASP A 514 18.30 -2.69 2.82
N ALA A 515 18.64 -3.73 2.06
CA ALA A 515 19.72 -4.64 2.45
C ALA A 515 21.07 -3.92 2.58
N LEU A 516 21.38 -3.00 1.66
CA LEU A 516 22.59 -2.20 1.75
C LEU A 516 22.64 -1.35 3.01
N LYS A 517 21.55 -0.65 3.32
CA LYS A 517 21.44 0.16 4.55
C LYS A 517 21.62 -0.72 5.78
N PHE A 518 21.01 -1.90 5.81
CA PHE A 518 21.14 -2.86 6.91
C PHE A 518 22.59 -3.31 7.13
N PHE A 519 23.26 -3.84 6.10
CA PHE A 519 24.64 -4.30 6.24
C PHE A 519 25.62 -3.16 6.52
N ASN A 520 25.31 -1.94 6.07
CA ASN A 520 26.08 -0.75 6.43
C ASN A 520 25.93 -0.34 7.89
N ASN A 521 24.81 -0.67 8.54
CA ASN A 521 24.58 -0.45 9.97
C ASN A 521 25.38 -1.43 10.85
N ILE A 522 25.81 -2.58 10.32
CA ILE A 522 26.57 -3.59 11.07
C ILE A 522 28.03 -3.11 11.28
N PRO A 523 28.59 -3.18 12.51
CA PRO A 523 30.00 -2.90 12.78
C PRO A 523 30.95 -3.77 11.95
N LEU A 524 32.10 -3.20 11.54
CA LEU A 524 33.03 -3.88 10.63
C LEU A 524 33.51 -5.23 11.17
N GLU A 525 33.82 -5.35 12.46
CA GLU A 525 34.27 -6.62 13.04
C GLU A 525 33.20 -7.74 13.03
N TRP A 526 31.93 -7.38 12.92
CA TRP A 526 30.80 -8.32 12.86
C TRP A 526 30.38 -8.66 11.44
N ARG A 527 30.66 -7.78 10.46
CA ARG A 527 30.32 -8.01 9.05
C ARG A 527 30.87 -9.33 8.53
N GLU A 528 32.14 -9.63 8.82
CA GLU A 528 32.73 -10.90 8.41
C GLU A 528 32.07 -12.08 9.12
N LYS A 529 31.86 -12.01 10.44
CA LYS A 529 31.23 -13.11 11.20
C LYS A 529 29.82 -13.43 10.70
N ILE A 530 29.01 -12.41 10.44
CA ILE A 530 27.63 -12.54 9.97
C ILE A 530 27.58 -13.03 8.51
N MET A 531 28.51 -12.61 7.66
CA MET A 531 28.45 -12.90 6.21
C MET A 531 29.33 -14.05 5.72
N ARG A 532 30.36 -14.47 6.48
CA ARG A 532 31.30 -15.54 6.09
C ARG A 532 30.66 -16.89 5.81
N PRO A 533 29.62 -17.35 6.55
CA PRO A 533 28.96 -18.63 6.25
C PRO A 533 28.24 -18.66 4.90
N TYR A 534 27.98 -17.50 4.28
CA TYR A 534 27.05 -17.36 3.15
C TYR A 534 27.70 -16.85 1.85
N GLN A 535 29.04 -16.75 1.79
CA GLN A 535 29.77 -16.29 0.59
C GLN A 535 29.51 -17.15 -0.66
N SER A 536 29.13 -18.42 -0.50
CA SER A 536 28.75 -19.33 -1.59
C SER A 536 27.29 -19.17 -2.05
N SER A 537 26.38 -18.79 -1.13
CA SER A 537 24.93 -18.72 -1.36
C SER A 537 24.41 -17.32 -1.70
N PHE A 538 25.14 -16.25 -1.35
CA PHE A 538 24.74 -14.88 -1.72
C PHE A 538 25.01 -14.57 -3.20
N SER A 539 24.06 -13.84 -3.80
CA SER A 539 24.12 -13.43 -5.21
C SER A 539 25.43 -12.69 -5.54
N LYS A 540 25.88 -12.76 -6.81
CA LYS A 540 27.05 -12.02 -7.32
C LYS A 540 26.98 -10.51 -7.00
N ILE A 541 25.78 -9.95 -6.82
CA ILE A 541 25.51 -8.55 -6.50
C ILE A 541 25.92 -8.21 -5.06
N ALA A 542 25.56 -9.05 -4.08
CA ALA A 542 26.00 -8.87 -2.69
C ALA A 542 27.53 -8.92 -2.56
N ARG A 543 28.18 -9.82 -3.32
CA ARG A 543 29.65 -9.89 -3.42
C ARG A 543 30.30 -8.64 -4.01
N LYS A 544 29.65 -7.96 -4.98
CA LYS A 544 30.15 -6.71 -5.58
C LYS A 544 29.93 -5.49 -4.66
N LEU A 545 28.84 -5.46 -3.90
CA LEU A 545 28.56 -4.41 -2.92
C LEU A 545 29.59 -4.38 -1.77
N LEU A 546 30.22 -5.52 -1.48
CA LEU A 546 31.14 -5.70 -0.36
C LEU A 546 32.59 -5.24 -0.60
N ARG A 547 33.01 -4.93 -1.85
CA ARG A 547 34.44 -4.68 -2.17
C ARG A 547 34.92 -3.22 -2.25
N LYS A 548 34.03 -2.22 -2.05
CA LYS A 548 34.31 -0.75 -2.08
C LYS A 548 35.09 -0.20 -3.29
N ASP A 549 34.38 0.49 -4.19
CA ASP A 549 34.43 1.96 -4.33
C ASP A 549 33.23 2.35 -5.22
N ILE A 550 32.22 3.01 -4.64
CA ILE A 550 30.83 2.96 -5.12
C ILE A 550 30.56 3.93 -6.28
N SER A 551 31.53 4.76 -6.66
CA SER A 551 31.39 5.80 -7.69
C SER A 551 31.62 5.34 -9.14
N LYS A 552 32.04 4.09 -9.39
CA LYS A 552 32.52 3.66 -10.72
C LYS A 552 31.94 2.36 -11.28
N VAL A 553 30.93 1.77 -10.64
CA VAL A 553 30.44 0.45 -11.08
C VAL A 553 29.13 0.59 -11.86
N ASN A 554 29.21 0.46 -13.18
CA ASN A 554 28.05 0.18 -14.04
C ASN A 554 27.55 -1.25 -13.77
N PHE A 555 26.25 -1.40 -13.51
CA PHE A 555 25.64 -2.70 -13.19
C PHE A 555 24.46 -3.02 -14.11
N PRO A 556 24.41 -4.21 -14.72
CA PRO A 556 23.21 -4.70 -15.40
C PRO A 556 22.13 -5.11 -14.39
N PHE A 557 20.87 -4.86 -14.76
CA PHE A 557 19.65 -5.16 -14.01
C PHE A 557 19.55 -6.65 -13.64
N VAL A 558 19.22 -6.94 -12.37
CA VAL A 558 18.73 -8.25 -11.93
C VAL A 558 17.48 -7.99 -11.09
N LEU A 559 16.34 -8.34 -11.66
CA LEU A 559 15.01 -8.26 -11.05
C LEU A 559 14.93 -9.27 -9.89
N GLY A 560 14.48 -8.81 -8.73
CA GLY A 560 13.98 -9.69 -7.67
C GLY A 560 12.58 -10.13 -8.06
N ASN A 561 12.36 -11.44 -8.16
CA ASN A 561 11.04 -12.01 -8.43
C ASN A 561 10.53 -12.72 -7.17
N GLY A 562 9.51 -12.15 -6.54
CA GLY A 562 8.43 -12.91 -5.93
C GLY A 562 7.23 -12.85 -6.89
N CYS A 563 6.56 -13.98 -7.10
CA CYS A 563 5.58 -14.28 -8.15
C CYS A 563 6.17 -14.46 -9.57
N GLN A 564 6.51 -15.71 -9.90
CA GLN A 564 6.59 -16.14 -11.30
C GLN A 564 5.20 -16.44 -11.84
N ARG A 565 4.80 -15.79 -12.93
CA ARG A 565 4.57 -16.49 -14.20
C ARG A 565 5.10 -15.65 -15.37
N ASN A 566 6.12 -16.21 -16.01
CA ASN A 566 6.66 -15.94 -17.35
C ASN A 566 7.03 -14.50 -17.77
N VAL A 567 8.32 -14.27 -18.00
CA VAL A 567 8.94 -13.92 -19.30
C VAL A 567 10.25 -13.14 -19.05
N LEU A 568 11.35 -13.72 -19.55
CA LEU A 568 12.66 -13.09 -19.74
C LEU A 568 12.54 -11.92 -20.75
N LEU A 569 13.26 -10.82 -20.53
CA LEU A 569 14.34 -10.38 -21.44
C LEU A 569 15.07 -9.11 -20.97
N ALA A 570 16.31 -9.03 -21.43
CA ALA A 570 17.42 -8.19 -21.00
C ALA A 570 17.34 -6.72 -21.44
N ALA A 571 18.07 -5.86 -20.72
CA ALA A 571 18.24 -4.44 -21.03
C ALA A 571 19.51 -4.18 -21.87
N ASN A 572 19.29 -3.56 -23.03
CA ASN A 572 20.04 -2.56 -23.81
C ASN A 572 21.59 -2.55 -23.87
N SER A 573 22.12 -2.74 -25.08
CA SER A 573 22.77 -1.69 -25.90
C SER A 573 23.21 -2.24 -27.26
N ASP A 574 22.83 -1.57 -28.34
CA ASP A 574 23.42 -1.55 -29.69
C ASP A 574 23.97 -2.86 -30.32
N SER A 575 23.20 -3.38 -31.29
CA SER A 575 23.61 -4.28 -32.40
C SER A 575 24.30 -5.62 -32.06
N CYS A 576 23.57 -6.74 -32.25
CA CYS A 576 24.03 -7.88 -33.07
C CYS A 576 23.02 -9.06 -33.09
N HIS A 577 22.87 -9.64 -34.28
CA HIS A 577 22.18 -10.91 -34.58
C HIS A 577 22.89 -12.13 -33.97
N LEU A 578 22.14 -13.18 -33.58
CA LEU A 578 22.26 -14.60 -34.02
C LEU A 578 21.65 -15.61 -33.03
N LEU A 579 20.97 -16.60 -33.62
CA LEU A 579 20.36 -17.80 -33.05
C LEU A 579 21.38 -18.76 -32.38
N GLY A 580 20.95 -19.55 -31.38
CA GLY A 580 21.71 -20.71 -30.91
C GLY A 580 21.14 -21.46 -29.67
N ASP A 581 20.32 -22.48 -29.93
CA ASP A 581 20.07 -23.71 -29.13
C ASP A 581 19.45 -23.63 -27.71
N TYR A 582 18.11 -23.62 -27.64
CA TYR A 582 17.30 -23.63 -26.41
C TYR A 582 17.25 -24.99 -25.67
N ARG A 583 17.65 -26.12 -26.28
CA ARG A 583 17.46 -27.46 -25.67
C ARG A 583 18.49 -27.84 -24.61
N GLY A 584 19.65 -27.18 -24.59
CA GLY A 584 20.68 -27.38 -23.56
C GLY A 584 20.33 -26.69 -22.23
N PHE A 585 19.67 -25.53 -22.30
CA PHE A 585 19.33 -24.70 -21.14
C PHE A 585 18.19 -25.29 -20.31
N GLU A 586 17.18 -25.88 -20.96
CA GLU A 586 16.08 -26.60 -20.27
C GLU A 586 16.55 -27.83 -19.49
N ARG A 587 17.50 -28.61 -20.03
CA ARG A 587 18.00 -29.81 -19.34
C ARG A 587 18.81 -29.47 -18.09
N LEU A 588 19.56 -28.37 -18.11
CA LEU A 588 20.32 -27.86 -16.97
C LEU A 588 19.38 -27.33 -15.88
N GLN A 589 18.35 -26.57 -16.25
CA GLN A 589 17.35 -26.08 -15.31
C GLN A 589 16.52 -27.21 -14.69
N ARG A 590 16.06 -28.18 -15.49
CA ARG A 590 15.32 -29.35 -14.98
C ARG A 590 16.16 -30.16 -14.00
N ARG A 591 17.45 -30.37 -14.27
CA ARG A 591 18.36 -31.08 -13.32
C ARG A 591 18.57 -30.30 -12.03
N GLU A 592 18.71 -28.98 -12.11
CA GLU A 592 18.93 -28.14 -10.93
C GLU A 592 17.66 -28.00 -10.07
N TRP A 593 16.49 -27.91 -10.71
CA TRP A 593 15.19 -27.95 -10.05
C TRP A 593 14.88 -29.31 -9.45
N LYS A 594 15.10 -30.41 -10.19
CA LYS A 594 14.91 -31.77 -9.66
C LYS A 594 15.79 -32.01 -8.43
N ARG A 595 17.03 -31.51 -8.44
CA ARG A 595 17.93 -31.56 -7.28
C ARG A 595 17.39 -30.76 -6.09
N LYS A 596 16.96 -29.52 -6.29
CA LYS A 596 16.40 -28.68 -5.20
C LYS A 596 15.07 -29.22 -4.65
N PHE A 597 14.22 -29.76 -5.52
CA PHE A 597 12.97 -30.41 -5.17
C PHE A 597 13.22 -31.67 -4.33
N LEU A 598 14.16 -32.52 -4.74
CA LEU A 598 14.56 -33.71 -3.98
C LEU A 598 15.27 -33.37 -2.66
N ASP A 599 16.09 -32.31 -2.65
CA ASP A 599 16.74 -31.82 -1.42
C ASP A 599 15.70 -31.29 -0.40
N PHE A 600 14.62 -30.67 -0.85
CA PHE A 600 13.51 -30.22 0.00
C PHE A 600 12.77 -31.40 0.66
N PHE A 601 12.48 -32.47 -0.08
CA PHE A 601 11.82 -33.67 0.47
C PHE A 601 12.74 -34.51 1.35
N ARG A 602 14.04 -34.57 1.08
CA ARG A 602 15.04 -35.22 1.96
C ARG A 602 15.14 -34.58 3.33
N VAL A 603 14.91 -33.27 3.44
CA VAL A 603 14.91 -32.55 4.72
C VAL A 603 13.59 -32.75 5.47
N SER A 604 12.51 -33.07 4.76
CA SER A 604 11.15 -33.16 5.32
C SER A 604 10.76 -34.58 5.77
N PHE A 605 11.35 -35.63 5.19
CA PHE A 605 11.11 -37.03 5.59
C PHE A 605 12.42 -37.71 5.99
N SER A 606 12.75 -37.65 7.27
CA SER A 606 13.83 -38.47 7.87
C SER A 606 13.24 -39.37 8.94
N THR A 607 12.77 -40.56 8.57
CA THR A 607 12.50 -41.65 9.52
C THR A 607 13.59 -42.74 9.42
N PRO A 608 13.93 -43.47 10.51
CA PRO A 608 15.16 -44.25 10.59
C PRO A 608 15.13 -45.64 9.92
N SER A 609 14.08 -45.99 9.16
CA SER A 609 13.86 -47.37 8.69
C SER A 609 13.74 -47.49 7.17
N GLY A 610 14.88 -47.48 6.48
CA GLY A 610 15.27 -48.41 5.41
C GLY A 610 14.27 -48.90 4.36
N THR A 611 13.25 -48.14 3.95
CA THR A 611 12.35 -48.47 2.84
C THR A 611 12.32 -47.34 1.80
N ASP A 612 13.50 -47.03 1.25
CA ASP A 612 13.79 -45.75 0.55
C ASP A 612 13.83 -45.83 -0.98
N VAL A 613 13.16 -46.82 -1.59
CA VAL A 613 13.10 -46.94 -3.07
C VAL A 613 11.73 -46.54 -3.62
N CYS A 614 10.62 -46.98 -3.01
CA CYS A 614 9.28 -46.63 -3.50
C CYS A 614 8.93 -45.15 -3.27
N ALA A 615 9.28 -44.57 -2.11
CA ALA A 615 9.04 -43.15 -1.83
C ALA A 615 9.82 -42.22 -2.77
N ARG A 616 11.05 -42.62 -3.11
CA ARG A 616 11.90 -41.84 -4.02
C ARG A 616 11.40 -41.87 -5.46
N VAL A 617 10.86 -43.01 -5.92
CA VAL A 617 10.20 -43.13 -7.23
C VAL A 617 8.93 -42.27 -7.27
N ALA A 618 8.10 -42.31 -6.21
CA ALA A 618 6.88 -41.50 -6.13
C ALA A 618 7.15 -39.98 -6.13
N VAL A 619 8.20 -39.52 -5.43
CA VAL A 619 8.60 -38.10 -5.42
C VAL A 619 9.19 -37.67 -6.78
N GLU A 620 9.89 -38.57 -7.46
CA GLU A 620 10.40 -38.29 -8.81
C GLU A 620 9.27 -38.24 -9.87
N GLU A 621 8.25 -39.10 -9.76
CA GLU A 621 7.05 -39.06 -10.59
C GLU A 621 6.19 -37.82 -10.31
N ALA A 622 6.07 -37.41 -9.05
CA ALA A 622 5.39 -36.17 -8.66
C ALA A 622 6.10 -34.93 -9.22
N PHE A 623 7.44 -34.89 -9.18
CA PHE A 623 8.21 -33.82 -9.84
C PHE A 623 7.94 -33.79 -11.34
N ASP A 624 7.89 -34.94 -12.00
CA ASP A 624 7.67 -35.01 -13.44
C ASP A 624 6.22 -34.63 -13.83
N CYS A 625 5.22 -34.95 -12.99
CA CYS A 625 3.82 -34.51 -13.17
C CYS A 625 3.67 -32.99 -12.98
N VAL A 626 4.26 -32.43 -11.92
CA VAL A 626 4.24 -30.99 -11.62
C VAL A 626 5.01 -30.20 -12.69
N TRP A 627 6.14 -30.72 -13.15
CA TRP A 627 6.93 -30.09 -14.23
C TRP A 627 6.21 -30.11 -15.58
N GLN A 628 5.40 -31.15 -15.85
CA GLN A 628 4.61 -31.27 -17.07
C GLN A 628 3.22 -30.61 -16.96
N GLY A 629 2.85 -30.11 -15.77
CA GLY A 629 1.55 -29.46 -15.53
C GLY A 629 0.36 -30.41 -15.56
N ILE A 630 0.55 -31.69 -15.23
CA ILE A 630 -0.51 -32.71 -15.20
C ILE A 630 -1.12 -32.77 -13.79
N ASP A 631 -2.45 -32.75 -13.71
CA ASP A 631 -3.22 -32.80 -12.47
C ASP A 631 -3.29 -34.25 -11.93
N LEU A 632 -2.75 -34.49 -10.73
CA LEU A 632 -2.58 -35.82 -10.12
C LEU A 632 -3.90 -36.54 -9.81
N HIS A 633 -5.04 -35.83 -9.82
CA HIS A 633 -6.36 -36.42 -9.64
C HIS A 633 -6.95 -37.06 -10.90
N SER A 634 -6.30 -36.91 -12.07
CA SER A 634 -6.83 -37.38 -13.36
C SER A 634 -6.26 -38.71 -13.85
N THR A 635 -5.24 -39.26 -13.18
CA THR A 635 -4.73 -40.62 -13.48
C THR A 635 -5.44 -41.62 -12.58
N GLY A 636 -6.48 -42.26 -13.11
CA GLY A 636 -7.15 -43.37 -12.46
C GLY A 636 -6.18 -44.52 -12.20
N ALA A 637 -5.88 -44.75 -10.93
CA ALA A 637 -5.34 -46.00 -10.42
C ALA A 637 -6.36 -46.57 -9.44
N GLU A 638 -7.23 -47.44 -9.95
CA GLU A 638 -7.96 -48.40 -9.13
C GLU A 638 -6.95 -49.36 -8.47
N GLY A 639 -7.13 -49.64 -7.17
CA GLY A 639 -6.67 -50.91 -6.58
C GLY A 639 -5.76 -50.83 -5.36
N ASN A 640 -6.41 -50.91 -4.19
CA ASN A 640 -6.09 -51.71 -2.99
C ASN A 640 -4.78 -51.51 -2.18
N GLU A 641 -5.02 -51.24 -0.89
CA GLU A 641 -4.35 -51.77 0.32
C GLU A 641 -2.82 -51.69 0.43
N ALA A 642 -2.33 -50.85 1.35
CA ALA A 642 -1.82 -51.31 2.65
C ALA A 642 -1.47 -50.13 3.56
N GLN A 643 -1.89 -50.25 4.82
CA GLN A 643 -1.51 -49.42 5.97
C GLN A 643 -0.03 -49.61 6.33
N GLU A 644 0.70 -48.50 6.53
CA GLU A 644 1.42 -48.12 7.78
C GLU A 644 2.06 -46.73 7.62
#